data_AF-A0A9Q8QW79-F1
#
_entry.id   AF-A0A9Q8QW79-F1
#
_cell.length_a   1.000
_cell.length_b   1.000
_cell.length_c   1.000
_cell.angle_alpha   90.00
_cell.angle_beta   90.00
_cell.angle_gamma   90.00
#
_symmetry.space_group_name_H-M   'P 1'
#
loop_
_entity.id
_entity.type
_entity.pdbx_description
1 polymer ?
#
loop_
_entity_poly.entity_id
_entity_poly.type
_entity_poly.pdbx_seq_one_letter_code
_entity_poly.pdbx_strand_id
1 'polypeptide(L)'
;MQLRKNVSRAVVAVLAAASLAALPCIPAHGEESGQTANVGNVLLGKQPTTNSTNLIDTGMSTVPQVTILNPAAATDGTYADLGDNASTRVNAGAETGGEDNGYAKWDDVYLQYDLGENRSITAVNLYHNGYENAVSIFKQVKVEVSNTADFSQSTVISGPADYEETTATHLAAQKIVPTGGQIDARYVRIWQRGHYIRNTNSSWTGYSNGVQFREIEVLAKLKDSETPPAQEELRNIALGKTPYVYGLAPTNIAAINDGKMDSNYAVHNSLGLHWLQFEYKNTYRIRKIVVKLEPGTYDSIRVSIASTPSSRGTAVYEHSNVTVDKPIVVETDMQGSDVRFTVNRNASSPTKYSEVQIWATGNSYDESRTQYVSPESKYDTLAWSDEFNGDSIDESKWNIIDGMANHGAIYNRDAVGITKDGDNSYLAINTKNYVSTQALKQAVGYDDYGTQLNEKKVTWSSGRLESKNKYSFQNGRMAVRAKVNDSQGIWPAIWMLSQDETGHDEIDVLEYLGQDPWTAWTTNHFGILDKNKQSDGKANTNWEAWSQAFHVYEVEWSPERINWYIDGRSVFTSTRGRDDGRDGMHTRPMFPILETQVGDGWVGDVDYSRQNTKQNSDFLVDWVRVYQRADQDQVRFDDLEGLSDAKQFPAGAYRIGSSAATDGLETVSNGSKQWQNKNNFFYEGQPRYETNRVMTKEDADADQSITWFVPGVKDAHLTAYYQTIYDRHAWSNAANGWHGYSIRSGLNDGANIDFRVETSKDGATWEPAKVSVVDNYIADHPAYARTTFDAYSLPEGTKYVRAVFPNLNGVTYSTAAGRRLPVLHTDVQLAKATFLQSKEHVNDVEQTDTPSGNTGGNAGTSGSQPGVPSGKPSLPSSAVGEQHHAVGLTQTGAPVIWPVALSALLVTIALVIVLCVHSRREAEPHDE
;
A
#
# COMPACT_ATOMS: atom_id res chain seq x y z
N MET A 1 31.64 35.31 -78.04
CA MET A 1 32.66 35.09 -76.98
C MET A 1 32.26 33.82 -76.23
N GLN A 2 32.90 32.69 -76.49
CA GLN A 2 34.21 32.23 -75.99
C GLN A 2 34.10 31.68 -74.55
N LEU A 3 34.14 30.35 -74.35
CA LEU A 3 35.32 29.44 -74.39
C LEU A 3 36.17 29.59 -73.12
N ARG A 4 36.55 28.54 -72.37
CA ARG A 4 37.03 27.18 -72.74
C ARG A 4 36.53 26.12 -71.72
N LYS A 5 36.05 24.92 -72.09
CA LYS A 5 36.71 23.71 -72.71
C LYS A 5 37.65 22.96 -71.74
N ASN A 6 37.72 21.61 -71.68
CA ASN A 6 36.86 20.51 -72.19
C ASN A 6 37.46 19.13 -71.81
N VAL A 7 36.64 18.05 -71.76
CA VAL A 7 36.95 16.65 -72.26
C VAL A 7 38.03 15.82 -71.52
N SER A 8 37.95 14.48 -71.34
CA SER A 8 36.90 13.44 -71.45
C SER A 8 37.44 12.06 -71.01
N ARG A 9 36.54 11.14 -70.59
CA ARG A 9 36.56 9.64 -70.81
C ARG A 9 37.78 8.80 -70.35
N ALA A 10 37.74 7.47 -70.25
CA ALA A 10 36.72 6.49 -69.80
C ALA A 10 37.29 5.05 -69.88
N VAL A 11 37.26 4.29 -68.76
CA VAL A 11 37.02 2.81 -68.66
C VAL A 11 38.14 1.80 -69.04
N VAL A 12 38.17 0.70 -68.24
CA VAL A 12 38.73 -0.68 -68.39
C VAL A 12 39.98 -1.07 -67.57
N ALA A 13 39.76 -1.87 -66.51
CA ALA A 13 40.49 -3.10 -66.08
C ALA A 13 39.82 -3.59 -64.77
N VAL A 14 38.95 -4.60 -64.74
CA VAL A 14 39.22 -6.05 -64.79
C VAL A 14 40.26 -6.52 -63.75
N LEU A 15 39.79 -7.19 -62.71
CA LEU A 15 40.57 -8.17 -61.94
C LEU A 15 39.64 -9.34 -61.59
N ALA A 16 40.13 -10.56 -61.84
CA ALA A 16 39.38 -11.80 -61.72
C ALA A 16 39.81 -12.61 -60.50
N ALA A 17 38.95 -13.51 -60.04
CA ALA A 17 39.29 -14.54 -59.07
C ALA A 17 40.05 -15.71 -59.74
N ALA A 18 40.98 -16.35 -59.02
CA ALA A 18 40.96 -17.80 -58.71
C ALA A 18 42.34 -18.40 -58.35
N SER A 19 42.35 -19.15 -57.24
CA SER A 19 43.07 -20.43 -57.00
C SER A 19 44.57 -20.61 -57.29
N LEU A 20 45.34 -20.88 -56.22
CA LEU A 20 46.26 -22.04 -56.11
C LEU A 20 45.98 -22.69 -54.74
N ALA A 21 45.55 -23.96 -54.62
CA ALA A 21 46.23 -25.25 -54.93
C ALA A 21 47.06 -25.78 -53.73
N ALA A 22 46.95 -27.08 -53.46
CA ALA A 22 47.19 -27.70 -52.15
C ALA A 22 48.38 -28.70 -52.11
N LEU A 23 48.55 -29.34 -50.93
CA LEU A 23 49.35 -30.54 -50.57
C LEU A 23 50.71 -30.26 -49.87
N PRO A 24 51.22 -31.18 -48.99
CA PRO A 24 50.56 -32.28 -48.25
C PRO A 24 50.78 -32.21 -46.71
N CYS A 25 50.32 -33.23 -45.98
CA CYS A 25 50.37 -33.36 -44.50
C CYS A 25 51.35 -34.47 -44.04
N ILE A 26 51.49 -34.65 -42.71
CA ILE A 26 52.13 -35.77 -41.96
C ILE A 26 53.67 -35.65 -41.73
N PRO A 27 54.23 -35.89 -40.51
CA PRO A 27 53.64 -35.78 -39.16
C PRO A 27 54.52 -34.96 -38.16
N ALA A 28 53.93 -34.54 -37.04
CA ALA A 28 54.67 -34.37 -35.79
C ALA A 28 54.31 -35.56 -34.86
N HIS A 29 55.31 -36.19 -34.23
CA HIS A 29 55.06 -37.29 -33.28
C HIS A 29 54.47 -36.76 -31.98
N GLY A 30 53.56 -37.57 -31.41
CA GLY A 30 52.68 -37.19 -30.33
C GLY A 30 53.34 -36.81 -29.01
N GLU A 31 52.70 -35.84 -28.37
CA GLU A 31 52.42 -35.88 -26.94
C GLU A 31 50.90 -36.08 -26.79
N GLU A 32 50.48 -36.97 -25.89
CA GLU A 32 49.07 -37.23 -25.63
C GLU A 32 48.46 -36.05 -24.85
N SER A 33 47.68 -35.20 -25.50
CA SER A 33 46.84 -34.24 -24.79
C SER A 33 45.63 -34.99 -24.21
N GLY A 34 45.73 -35.40 -22.95
CA GLY A 34 44.62 -35.98 -22.20
C GLY A 34 43.40 -35.05 -22.21
N GLN A 35 42.26 -35.56 -22.69
CA GLN A 35 41.00 -34.82 -22.65
C GLN A 35 40.65 -34.48 -21.19
N THR A 36 40.62 -33.19 -20.86
CA THR A 36 39.98 -32.71 -19.65
C THR A 36 38.50 -33.06 -19.71
N ALA A 37 38.00 -33.82 -18.74
CA ALA A 37 36.62 -34.32 -18.75
C ALA A 37 35.60 -33.17 -18.80
N ASN A 38 34.53 -33.35 -19.58
CA ASN A 38 33.38 -32.44 -19.66
C ASN A 38 32.63 -32.44 -18.32
N VAL A 39 32.91 -31.46 -17.45
CA VAL A 39 32.41 -31.39 -16.06
C VAL A 39 31.81 -30.00 -15.79
N GLY A 40 30.68 -29.94 -15.09
CA GLY A 40 30.02 -28.69 -14.72
C GLY A 40 29.17 -28.81 -13.44
N ASN A 41 28.75 -27.67 -12.88
CA ASN A 41 27.88 -27.63 -11.71
C ASN A 41 26.44 -28.04 -12.12
N VAL A 42 25.97 -29.18 -11.60
CA VAL A 42 24.62 -29.71 -11.85
C VAL A 42 23.60 -29.31 -10.78
N LEU A 43 23.99 -28.46 -9.81
CA LEU A 43 23.11 -27.96 -8.75
C LEU A 43 22.40 -26.64 -9.08
N LEU A 44 22.79 -25.95 -10.17
CA LEU A 44 22.25 -24.63 -10.51
C LEU A 44 20.71 -24.60 -10.58
N GLY A 45 20.12 -23.66 -9.85
CA GLY A 45 18.67 -23.45 -9.73
C GLY A 45 17.89 -24.55 -8.98
N LYS A 46 18.55 -25.52 -8.34
CA LYS A 46 17.88 -26.59 -7.59
C LYS A 46 17.46 -26.13 -6.20
N GLN A 47 16.19 -26.30 -5.85
CA GLN A 47 15.72 -25.99 -4.49
C GLN A 47 16.06 -27.12 -3.49
N PRO A 48 16.59 -26.81 -2.29
CA PRO A 48 16.86 -27.78 -1.25
C PRO A 48 15.60 -28.21 -0.47
N THR A 49 15.75 -29.32 0.25
CA THR A 49 14.89 -29.75 1.35
C THR A 49 15.74 -29.96 2.61
N THR A 50 15.12 -29.96 3.80
CA THR A 50 15.83 -30.10 5.08
C THR A 50 15.09 -31.02 6.06
N ASN A 51 15.82 -31.61 7.01
CA ASN A 51 15.26 -32.25 8.21
C ASN A 51 15.05 -31.29 9.38
N SER A 52 15.49 -30.03 9.31
CA SER A 52 15.36 -29.13 10.45
C SER A 52 13.90 -28.83 10.78
N THR A 53 13.55 -29.06 12.05
CA THR A 53 12.29 -28.62 12.66
C THR A 53 12.42 -27.23 13.31
N ASN A 54 13.61 -26.62 13.26
CA ASN A 54 13.87 -25.31 13.85
C ASN A 54 13.51 -24.22 12.85
N LEU A 55 12.34 -23.62 13.04
CA LEU A 55 11.80 -22.58 12.19
C LEU A 55 12.62 -21.28 12.29
N ILE A 56 12.74 -20.56 11.18
CA ILE A 56 13.42 -19.27 11.08
C ILE A 56 12.37 -18.16 11.20
N ASP A 57 12.48 -17.37 12.26
CA ASP A 57 11.78 -16.09 12.37
C ASP A 57 12.49 -15.05 11.49
N THR A 58 11.77 -14.48 10.53
CA THR A 58 12.27 -13.43 9.63
C THR A 58 12.11 -12.02 10.23
N GLY A 59 11.85 -11.91 11.54
CA GLY A 59 11.56 -10.64 12.21
C GLY A 59 10.20 -10.06 11.84
N MET A 60 9.30 -10.90 11.31
CA MET A 60 7.96 -10.53 10.85
C MET A 60 7.01 -11.64 11.26
N SER A 61 6.09 -11.33 12.18
CA SER A 61 5.15 -12.23 12.91
C SER A 61 4.19 -13.09 12.04
N THR A 62 4.42 -13.11 10.73
CA THR A 62 3.34 -12.97 9.77
C THR A 62 3.79 -13.34 8.34
N VAL A 63 5.10 -13.38 8.07
CA VAL A 63 5.68 -14.32 7.10
C VAL A 63 5.57 -15.73 7.71
N PRO A 64 5.13 -16.77 6.96
CA PRO A 64 5.17 -18.14 7.46
C PRO A 64 6.61 -18.49 7.86
N GLN A 65 6.83 -18.91 9.10
CA GLN A 65 8.18 -19.25 9.55
C GLN A 65 8.71 -20.40 8.67
N VAL A 66 9.84 -20.17 8.00
CA VAL A 66 10.39 -21.13 7.04
C VAL A 66 11.42 -22.04 7.69
N THR A 67 11.49 -23.30 7.25
CA THR A 67 12.60 -24.20 7.61
C THR A 67 13.88 -23.89 6.82
N ILE A 68 13.76 -23.24 5.67
CA ILE A 68 14.87 -22.79 4.83
C ILE A 68 14.60 -21.35 4.38
N LEU A 69 15.48 -20.42 4.74
CA LEU A 69 15.48 -19.04 4.26
C LEU A 69 16.34 -18.95 2.98
N ASN A 70 15.89 -18.16 2.00
CA ASN A 70 16.51 -17.98 0.68
C ASN A 70 16.93 -19.32 0.02
N PRO A 71 16.01 -20.28 -0.20
CA PRO A 71 16.37 -21.63 -0.64
C PRO A 71 17.08 -21.69 -2.00
N ALA A 72 16.96 -20.66 -2.84
CA ALA A 72 17.64 -20.57 -4.13
C ALA A 72 19.11 -20.12 -4.06
N ALA A 73 19.49 -19.31 -3.06
CA ALA A 73 20.75 -18.56 -3.06
C ALA A 73 21.99 -19.45 -3.21
N ALA A 74 22.08 -20.53 -2.43
CA ALA A 74 23.17 -21.50 -2.49
C ALA A 74 23.22 -22.36 -3.77
N THR A 75 22.45 -22.01 -4.80
CA THR A 75 22.43 -22.66 -6.11
C THR A 75 22.28 -21.66 -7.26
N ASP A 76 22.39 -20.36 -7.00
CA ASP A 76 22.20 -19.36 -8.04
C ASP A 76 23.49 -19.10 -8.85
N GLY A 77 24.65 -19.60 -8.40
CA GLY A 77 25.95 -19.42 -9.04
C GLY A 77 26.76 -18.23 -8.50
N THR A 78 26.28 -17.55 -7.45
CA THR A 78 26.88 -16.32 -6.91
C THR A 78 27.76 -16.61 -5.69
N TYR A 79 29.08 -16.52 -5.88
CA TYR A 79 30.06 -16.70 -4.80
C TYR A 79 30.21 -15.47 -3.87
N ALA A 80 29.57 -14.35 -4.21
CA ALA A 80 29.79 -13.05 -3.57
C ALA A 80 29.22 -13.00 -2.15
N ASP A 81 29.98 -12.41 -1.22
CA ASP A 81 29.53 -12.21 0.16
C ASP A 81 28.56 -11.03 0.25
N LEU A 82 27.26 -11.34 0.24
CA LEU A 82 26.15 -10.40 0.32
C LEU A 82 25.54 -10.34 1.73
N GLY A 83 26.15 -11.02 2.70
CA GLY A 83 25.72 -11.10 4.10
C GLY A 83 24.59 -12.10 4.36
N ASP A 84 24.32 -12.34 5.65
CA ASP A 84 23.43 -13.41 6.15
C ASP A 84 22.05 -13.44 5.46
N ASN A 85 21.46 -12.26 5.22
CA ASN A 85 20.14 -12.09 4.60
C ASN A 85 20.07 -12.50 3.12
N ALA A 86 21.21 -12.75 2.47
CA ALA A 86 21.32 -13.18 1.08
C ALA A 86 21.85 -14.63 0.93
N SER A 87 22.13 -15.33 2.03
CA SER A 87 22.57 -16.74 2.02
C SER A 87 21.40 -17.71 2.18
N THR A 88 21.53 -18.95 1.69
CA THR A 88 20.59 -20.02 2.06
C THR A 88 20.87 -20.46 3.48
N ARG A 89 19.88 -20.32 4.37
CA ARG A 89 20.01 -20.60 5.81
C ARG A 89 19.04 -21.67 6.28
N VAL A 90 19.52 -22.56 7.14
CA VAL A 90 18.73 -23.43 8.02
C VAL A 90 19.28 -23.33 9.46
N ASN A 91 18.42 -23.39 10.47
CA ASN A 91 18.84 -23.36 11.88
C ASN A 91 19.06 -24.78 12.42
N ALA A 92 20.15 -25.00 13.16
CA ALA A 92 20.47 -26.28 13.81
C ALA A 92 19.80 -26.47 15.19
N GLY A 93 19.32 -25.39 15.81
CA GLY A 93 18.69 -25.42 17.14
C GLY A 93 18.47 -24.01 17.69
N ALA A 94 18.02 -23.89 18.94
CA ALA A 94 17.83 -22.59 19.60
C ALA A 94 19.14 -22.06 20.20
N GLU A 95 19.44 -20.78 19.97
CA GLU A 95 20.51 -20.07 20.69
C GLU A 95 20.01 -19.67 22.09
N THR A 96 20.77 -19.99 23.15
CA THR A 96 20.33 -19.80 24.55
C THR A 96 21.22 -18.87 25.38
N GLY A 97 22.25 -18.28 24.79
CA GLY A 97 23.29 -17.54 25.50
C GLY A 97 24.23 -18.44 26.33
N GLY A 98 25.21 -17.80 26.98
CA GLY A 98 26.28 -18.48 27.72
C GLY A 98 27.45 -18.95 26.83
N GLU A 99 28.43 -19.63 27.42
CA GLU A 99 29.71 -19.98 26.77
C GLU A 99 29.57 -20.88 25.53
N ASP A 100 28.54 -21.74 25.50
CA ASP A 100 28.24 -22.69 24.42
C ASP A 100 27.12 -22.18 23.48
N ASN A 101 26.45 -21.08 23.83
CA ASN A 101 25.23 -20.56 23.18
C ASN A 101 24.10 -21.61 22.94
N GLY A 102 24.16 -22.79 23.56
CA GLY A 102 23.21 -23.89 23.37
C GLY A 102 23.62 -24.97 22.35
N TYR A 103 24.81 -24.86 21.73
CA TYR A 103 25.33 -25.78 20.72
C TYR A 103 25.27 -27.26 21.11
N ALA A 104 25.50 -27.61 22.38
CA ALA A 104 25.39 -28.98 22.89
C ALA A 104 24.00 -29.62 22.73
N LYS A 105 22.96 -28.84 22.42
CA LYS A 105 21.57 -29.28 22.17
C LYS A 105 21.14 -29.18 20.71
N TRP A 106 22.00 -28.72 19.80
CA TRP A 106 21.66 -28.57 18.39
C TRP A 106 21.73 -29.90 17.65
N ASP A 107 20.83 -30.05 16.68
CA ASP A 107 20.73 -31.20 15.79
C ASP A 107 21.70 -31.07 14.61
N ASP A 108 22.13 -32.20 14.05
CA ASP A 108 22.75 -32.21 12.72
C ASP A 108 21.65 -32.01 11.67
N VAL A 109 21.67 -30.85 11.00
CA VAL A 109 20.68 -30.49 9.97
C VAL A 109 21.31 -30.52 8.59
N TYR A 110 20.53 -30.84 7.57
CA TYR A 110 20.99 -30.92 6.18
C TYR A 110 20.28 -29.97 5.22
N LEU A 111 20.96 -29.68 4.12
CA LEU A 111 20.33 -29.35 2.83
C LEU A 111 20.46 -30.57 1.91
N GLN A 112 19.32 -31.03 1.38
CA GLN A 112 19.20 -32.16 0.44
C GLN A 112 18.73 -31.64 -0.92
N TYR A 113 19.44 -32.04 -1.98
CA TYR A 113 19.13 -31.69 -3.35
C TYR A 113 18.87 -32.94 -4.20
N ASP A 114 17.94 -32.84 -5.15
CA ASP A 114 17.73 -33.81 -6.23
C ASP A 114 18.34 -33.24 -7.53
N LEU A 115 19.33 -33.95 -8.09
CA LEU A 115 19.96 -33.57 -9.36
C LEU A 115 19.03 -33.82 -10.57
N GLY A 116 17.86 -34.44 -10.33
CA GLY A 116 16.84 -34.83 -11.30
C GLY A 116 17.05 -36.24 -11.85
N GLU A 117 18.29 -36.70 -11.89
CA GLU A 117 18.72 -38.00 -12.39
C GLU A 117 20.11 -38.39 -11.84
N ASN A 118 20.56 -39.60 -12.13
CA ASN A 118 21.88 -40.07 -11.68
C ASN A 118 23.02 -39.34 -12.43
N ARG A 119 24.03 -38.87 -11.69
CA ARG A 119 25.15 -38.06 -12.18
C ARG A 119 26.49 -38.60 -11.65
N SER A 120 27.50 -38.65 -12.52
CA SER A 120 28.89 -38.97 -12.13
C SER A 120 29.54 -37.74 -11.47
N ILE A 121 29.27 -37.55 -10.18
CA ILE A 121 29.80 -36.46 -9.34
C ILE A 121 31.31 -36.65 -9.18
N THR A 122 32.09 -35.62 -9.48
CA THR A 122 33.55 -35.55 -9.37
C THR A 122 34.03 -34.71 -8.19
N ALA A 123 33.25 -33.71 -7.77
CA ALA A 123 33.50 -32.92 -6.58
C ALA A 123 32.22 -32.26 -6.04
N VAL A 124 32.25 -31.86 -4.78
CA VAL A 124 31.28 -30.95 -4.16
C VAL A 124 32.07 -29.79 -3.54
N ASN A 125 31.72 -28.55 -3.86
CA ASN A 125 32.36 -27.35 -3.31
C ASN A 125 31.36 -26.61 -2.42
N LEU A 126 31.70 -26.40 -1.14
CA LEU A 126 30.85 -25.68 -0.18
C LEU A 126 31.39 -24.27 0.05
N TYR A 127 30.62 -23.25 -0.35
CA TYR A 127 30.92 -21.84 -0.06
C TYR A 127 30.07 -21.41 1.15
N HIS A 128 30.59 -21.63 2.34
CA HIS A 128 29.93 -21.22 3.59
C HIS A 128 29.82 -19.69 3.68
N ASN A 129 28.78 -19.21 4.35
CA ASN A 129 28.70 -17.81 4.78
C ASN A 129 29.84 -17.47 5.75
N GLY A 130 30.24 -16.20 5.79
CA GLY A 130 31.31 -15.71 6.66
C GLY A 130 31.20 -14.21 6.88
N TYR A 131 32.20 -13.63 7.54
CA TYR A 131 32.22 -12.20 7.85
C TYR A 131 33.63 -11.67 7.60
N GLU A 132 33.77 -10.54 6.93
CA GLU A 132 35.04 -9.90 6.53
C GLU A 132 36.13 -9.88 7.63
N ASN A 133 35.71 -9.78 8.90
CA ASN A 133 36.59 -9.67 10.06
C ASN A 133 36.40 -10.82 11.07
N ALA A 134 36.10 -12.03 10.60
CA ALA A 134 36.03 -13.24 11.44
C ALA A 134 36.38 -14.52 10.66
N VAL A 135 36.93 -15.52 11.35
CA VAL A 135 37.09 -16.88 10.81
C VAL A 135 36.23 -17.88 11.58
N SER A 136 35.71 -18.89 10.87
CA SER A 136 34.72 -19.83 11.42
C SER A 136 35.22 -21.29 11.48
N ILE A 137 34.79 -22.02 12.51
CA ILE A 137 34.85 -23.49 12.56
C ILE A 137 33.44 -24.01 12.31
N PHE A 138 33.19 -24.51 11.10
CA PHE A 138 31.92 -25.11 10.73
C PHE A 138 31.83 -26.51 11.33
N LYS A 139 30.76 -26.78 12.09
CA LYS A 139 30.69 -27.94 12.99
C LYS A 139 30.01 -29.13 12.32
N GLN A 140 30.57 -30.32 12.51
CA GLN A 140 29.99 -31.59 12.04
C GLN A 140 29.64 -31.61 10.53
N VAL A 141 30.47 -30.98 9.70
CA VAL A 141 30.28 -30.98 8.24
C VAL A 141 30.38 -32.41 7.71
N LYS A 142 29.32 -32.88 7.05
CA LYS A 142 29.27 -34.20 6.38
C LYS A 142 28.61 -34.05 5.02
N VAL A 143 29.22 -34.60 3.97
CA VAL A 143 28.58 -34.70 2.65
C VAL A 143 28.40 -36.17 2.30
N GLU A 144 27.17 -36.54 1.99
CA GLU A 144 26.81 -37.87 1.51
C GLU A 144 25.94 -37.79 0.26
N VAL A 145 25.99 -38.84 -0.55
CA VAL A 145 25.28 -38.94 -1.83
C VAL A 145 24.47 -40.23 -1.89
N SER A 146 23.39 -40.25 -2.66
CA SER A 146 22.47 -41.40 -2.73
C SER A 146 21.82 -41.54 -4.11
N ASN A 147 21.39 -42.76 -4.43
CA ASN A 147 20.51 -43.04 -5.57
C ASN A 147 19.01 -43.13 -5.17
N THR A 148 18.70 -43.12 -3.87
CA THR A 148 17.34 -43.08 -3.31
C THR A 148 17.08 -41.77 -2.56
N ALA A 149 15.87 -41.21 -2.70
CA ALA A 149 15.50 -39.91 -2.13
C ALA A 149 15.46 -39.88 -0.59
N ASP A 150 15.28 -41.05 0.04
CA ASP A 150 15.30 -41.25 1.49
C ASP A 150 16.71 -41.37 2.08
N PHE A 151 17.72 -41.63 1.22
CA PHE A 151 19.10 -41.99 1.58
C PHE A 151 19.23 -43.32 2.33
N SER A 152 18.30 -44.27 2.12
CA SER A 152 18.47 -45.66 2.60
C SER A 152 19.65 -46.40 1.95
N GLN A 153 20.16 -45.89 0.83
CA GLN A 153 21.37 -46.38 0.14
C GLN A 153 22.36 -45.24 -0.13
N SER A 154 22.83 -44.58 0.92
CA SER A 154 23.82 -43.49 0.80
C SER A 154 25.27 -43.95 0.85
N THR A 155 26.16 -43.08 0.37
CA THR A 155 27.61 -43.16 0.53
C THR A 155 28.12 -41.82 1.04
N VAL A 156 28.79 -41.83 2.20
CA VAL A 156 29.44 -40.64 2.76
C VAL A 156 30.74 -40.39 1.99
N ILE A 157 30.88 -39.19 1.40
CA ILE A 157 32.06 -38.78 0.64
C ILE A 157 32.97 -37.82 1.42
N SER A 158 32.47 -37.21 2.51
CA SER A 158 33.27 -36.45 3.48
C SER A 158 32.56 -36.38 4.83
N GLY A 159 33.34 -36.33 5.92
CA GLY A 159 32.84 -36.13 7.29
C GLY A 159 32.14 -37.35 7.91
N PRO A 160 31.42 -37.18 9.04
CA PRO A 160 31.26 -35.91 9.78
C PRO A 160 32.57 -35.45 10.43
N ALA A 161 32.95 -34.20 10.19
CA ALA A 161 34.12 -33.56 10.79
C ALA A 161 33.94 -32.05 10.89
N ASP A 162 34.65 -31.40 11.81
CA ASP A 162 34.71 -29.94 11.84
C ASP A 162 35.60 -29.42 10.70
N TYR A 163 35.20 -28.33 10.04
CA TYR A 163 35.99 -27.62 9.03
C TYR A 163 36.42 -26.27 9.61
N GLU A 164 37.72 -26.13 9.92
CA GLU A 164 38.29 -24.87 10.44
C GLU A 164 38.78 -23.99 9.29
N GLU A 165 38.21 -22.80 9.20
CA GLU A 165 38.64 -21.74 8.30
C GLU A 165 39.89 -21.05 8.85
N THR A 166 40.82 -20.71 7.95
CA THR A 166 42.04 -19.96 8.26
C THR A 166 42.04 -18.66 7.47
N THR A 167 42.86 -17.68 7.86
CA THR A 167 43.01 -16.43 7.08
C THR A 167 43.41 -16.66 5.61
N ALA A 168 44.06 -17.79 5.28
CA ALA A 168 44.42 -18.16 3.91
C ALA A 168 43.31 -18.90 3.14
N THR A 169 42.31 -19.43 3.84
CA THR A 169 41.16 -20.15 3.27
C THR A 169 39.83 -19.43 3.51
N HIS A 170 39.88 -18.19 4.01
CA HIS A 170 38.70 -17.41 4.38
C HIS A 170 37.84 -17.11 3.16
N LEU A 171 36.54 -17.43 3.28
CA LEU A 171 35.53 -17.41 2.23
C LEU A 171 35.81 -18.31 1.00
N ALA A 172 36.89 -19.10 1.03
CA ALA A 172 37.21 -20.04 -0.03
C ALA A 172 36.36 -21.32 0.07
N ALA A 173 36.14 -21.99 -1.06
CA ALA A 173 35.36 -23.22 -1.11
C ALA A 173 36.01 -24.36 -0.30
N GLN A 174 35.23 -25.02 0.55
CA GLN A 174 35.59 -26.36 1.02
C GLN A 174 35.39 -27.35 -0.12
N LYS A 175 36.49 -27.70 -0.81
CA LYS A 175 36.48 -28.67 -1.91
C LYS A 175 36.51 -30.11 -1.39
N ILE A 176 35.46 -30.86 -1.71
CA ILE A 176 35.29 -32.27 -1.36
C ILE A 176 35.36 -33.11 -2.63
N VAL A 177 36.19 -34.16 -2.65
CA VAL A 177 36.37 -35.06 -3.79
C VAL A 177 36.05 -36.49 -3.34
N PRO A 178 35.16 -37.24 -4.01
CA PRO A 178 34.83 -38.62 -3.65
C PRO A 178 36.05 -39.54 -3.64
N THR A 179 36.04 -40.55 -2.77
CA THR A 179 37.07 -41.59 -2.76
C THR A 179 37.01 -42.37 -4.07
N GLY A 180 38.10 -42.34 -4.86
CA GLY A 180 38.13 -42.86 -6.23
C GLY A 180 37.96 -41.80 -7.33
N GLY A 181 37.78 -40.52 -6.97
CA GLY A 181 37.76 -39.37 -7.89
C GLY A 181 36.41 -39.09 -8.57
N GLN A 182 35.46 -40.03 -8.52
CA GLN A 182 34.08 -39.83 -8.94
C GLN A 182 33.12 -40.81 -8.24
N ILE A 183 31.83 -40.47 -8.18
CA ILE A 183 30.76 -41.33 -7.67
C ILE A 183 29.44 -41.07 -8.43
N ASP A 184 28.71 -42.12 -8.78
CA ASP A 184 27.40 -42.01 -9.42
C ASP A 184 26.28 -41.89 -8.38
N ALA A 185 25.65 -40.72 -8.30
CA ALA A 185 24.48 -40.49 -7.46
C ALA A 185 23.47 -39.49 -8.06
N ARG A 186 22.21 -39.61 -7.63
CA ARG A 186 21.12 -38.65 -7.99
C ARG A 186 20.88 -37.58 -6.93
N TYR A 187 21.15 -37.89 -5.67
CA TYR A 187 20.87 -37.01 -4.54
C TYR A 187 22.14 -36.67 -3.78
N VAL A 188 22.22 -35.44 -3.26
CA VAL A 188 23.31 -34.97 -2.39
C VAL A 188 22.72 -34.40 -1.11
N ARG A 189 23.30 -34.75 0.05
CA ARG A 189 23.00 -34.17 1.36
C ARG A 189 24.27 -33.55 1.94
N ILE A 190 24.17 -32.28 2.33
CA ILE A 190 25.19 -31.52 3.03
C ILE A 190 24.67 -31.27 4.44
N TRP A 191 25.32 -31.84 5.45
CA TRP A 191 24.97 -31.71 6.87
C TRP A 191 25.94 -30.80 7.62
N GLN A 192 25.45 -30.12 8.65
CA GLN A 192 26.24 -29.31 9.58
C GLN A 192 25.46 -29.07 10.89
N ARG A 193 26.17 -28.70 11.97
CA ARG A 193 25.61 -28.33 13.29
C ARG A 193 25.97 -26.89 13.68
N GLY A 194 25.60 -25.92 12.85
CA GLY A 194 26.00 -24.52 13.04
C GLY A 194 27.52 -24.31 12.95
N HIS A 195 28.04 -23.26 13.56
CA HIS A 195 29.47 -22.92 13.49
C HIS A 195 29.97 -22.12 14.70
N TYR A 196 31.28 -22.14 14.94
CA TYR A 196 31.96 -21.34 15.98
C TYR A 196 32.77 -20.23 15.34
N ILE A 197 32.40 -18.97 15.60
CA ILE A 197 32.99 -17.77 15.01
C ILE A 197 34.10 -17.25 15.92
N ARG A 198 35.22 -16.82 15.34
CA ARG A 198 36.27 -16.04 16.01
C ARG A 198 36.51 -14.73 15.27
N ASN A 199 36.21 -13.60 15.89
CA ASN A 199 36.48 -12.30 15.31
C ASN A 199 38.01 -12.05 15.23
N THR A 200 38.50 -11.46 14.13
CA THR A 200 39.94 -11.20 13.93
C THR A 200 40.39 -9.86 14.51
N ASN A 201 39.46 -8.95 14.78
CA ASN A 201 39.73 -7.56 15.18
C ASN A 201 39.36 -7.29 16.66
N SER A 202 38.86 -8.29 17.38
CA SER A 202 38.46 -8.21 18.78
C SER A 202 38.57 -9.58 19.45
N SER A 203 38.43 -9.63 20.78
CA SER A 203 38.40 -10.88 21.54
C SER A 203 37.05 -11.61 21.50
N TRP A 204 36.10 -11.20 20.64
CA TRP A 204 34.79 -11.83 20.58
C TRP A 204 34.83 -13.16 19.84
N THR A 205 34.24 -14.17 20.46
CA THR A 205 34.06 -15.51 19.89
C THR A 205 32.72 -16.08 20.36
N GLY A 206 32.05 -16.88 19.53
CA GLY A 206 30.76 -17.47 19.90
C GLY A 206 30.25 -18.52 18.92
N TYR A 207 29.31 -19.35 19.37
CA TYR A 207 28.58 -20.28 18.51
C TYR A 207 27.38 -19.60 17.86
N SER A 208 27.11 -19.90 16.59
CA SER A 208 25.83 -19.56 15.94
C SER A 208 25.13 -20.79 15.35
N ASN A 209 23.81 -20.82 15.50
CA ASN A 209 22.93 -21.91 15.06
C ASN A 209 22.75 -21.98 13.54
N GLY A 210 23.13 -20.93 12.82
CA GLY A 210 22.94 -20.82 11.38
C GLY A 210 23.88 -21.75 10.62
N VAL A 211 23.31 -22.68 9.88
CA VAL A 211 23.96 -23.39 8.79
C VAL A 211 23.65 -22.60 7.52
N GLN A 212 24.66 -21.94 6.97
CA GLN A 212 24.52 -20.90 5.96
C GLN A 212 25.49 -21.13 4.80
N PHE A 213 24.98 -21.15 3.58
CA PHE A 213 25.77 -21.27 2.35
C PHE A 213 25.44 -20.13 1.38
N ARG A 214 26.48 -19.56 0.77
CA ARG A 214 26.35 -18.62 -0.35
C ARG A 214 26.21 -19.34 -1.68
N GLU A 215 26.93 -20.44 -1.85
CA GLU A 215 26.87 -21.31 -3.04
C GLU A 215 27.26 -22.76 -2.66
N ILE A 216 26.68 -23.74 -3.33
CA ILE A 216 27.06 -25.14 -3.28
C ILE A 216 27.18 -25.66 -4.71
N GLU A 217 28.39 -26.00 -5.14
CA GLU A 217 28.56 -26.65 -6.44
C GLU A 217 28.57 -28.17 -6.29
N VAL A 218 27.83 -28.87 -7.15
CA VAL A 218 27.99 -30.31 -7.37
C VAL A 218 28.56 -30.49 -8.78
N LEU A 219 29.88 -30.68 -8.87
CA LEU A 219 30.59 -30.80 -10.14
C LEU A 219 30.49 -32.24 -10.64
N ALA A 220 29.74 -32.48 -11.71
CA ALA A 220 29.55 -33.80 -12.31
C ALA A 220 29.91 -33.83 -13.79
N LYS A 221 30.20 -35.03 -14.33
CA LYS A 221 30.35 -35.21 -15.77
C LYS A 221 29.04 -34.88 -16.49
N LEU A 222 29.12 -33.99 -17.46
CA LEU A 222 28.03 -33.61 -18.35
C LEU A 222 27.91 -34.65 -19.48
N LYS A 223 26.68 -34.90 -19.93
CA LYS A 223 26.42 -35.78 -21.08
C LYS A 223 26.89 -35.13 -22.38
N ASP A 224 27.11 -35.91 -23.43
CA ASP A 224 27.47 -35.39 -24.77
C ASP A 224 26.37 -34.50 -25.39
N SER A 225 25.13 -34.61 -24.90
CA SER A 225 24.00 -33.76 -25.27
C SER A 225 23.82 -32.53 -24.37
N GLU A 226 24.63 -32.39 -23.32
CA GLU A 226 24.58 -31.27 -22.38
C GLU A 226 25.74 -30.33 -22.68
N THR A 227 25.39 -29.14 -23.18
CA THR A 227 26.31 -28.02 -23.24
C THR A 227 26.83 -27.72 -21.82
N PRO A 228 28.11 -27.33 -21.65
CA PRO A 228 28.58 -26.68 -20.43
C PRO A 228 27.60 -25.59 -19.96
N PRO A 229 27.51 -25.30 -18.65
CA PRO A 229 26.56 -24.33 -18.10
C PRO A 229 26.58 -23.07 -18.95
N ALA A 230 25.38 -22.66 -19.40
CA ALA A 230 25.22 -21.75 -20.52
C ALA A 230 26.14 -20.54 -20.34
N GLN A 231 26.94 -20.24 -21.37
CA GLN A 231 27.79 -19.07 -21.37
C GLN A 231 26.89 -17.85 -21.21
N GLU A 232 26.85 -17.33 -19.97
CA GLU A 232 26.17 -16.13 -19.47
C GLU A 232 25.71 -15.23 -20.64
N GLU A 233 24.44 -15.37 -21.05
CA GLU A 233 23.96 -14.80 -22.31
C GLU A 233 23.90 -13.27 -22.19
N LEU A 234 24.76 -12.54 -22.91
CA LEU A 234 24.80 -11.10 -22.80
C LEU A 234 23.53 -10.45 -23.38
N ARG A 235 22.68 -9.90 -22.51
CA ARG A 235 21.40 -9.26 -22.88
C ARG A 235 21.35 -7.80 -22.49
N ASN A 236 20.69 -6.97 -23.30
CA ASN A 236 20.34 -5.60 -22.91
C ASN A 236 19.14 -5.62 -21.96
N ILE A 237 19.38 -5.59 -20.65
CA ILE A 237 18.33 -5.64 -19.62
C ILE A 237 17.53 -4.34 -19.48
N ALA A 238 18.02 -3.23 -20.06
CA ALA A 238 17.28 -1.97 -20.10
C ALA A 238 16.10 -1.99 -21.09
N LEU A 239 16.13 -2.85 -22.11
CA LEU A 239 15.18 -2.84 -23.23
C LEU A 239 13.73 -2.99 -22.76
N GLY A 240 12.90 -2.00 -23.05
CA GLY A 240 11.48 -1.96 -22.66
C GLY A 240 11.20 -1.74 -21.17
N LYS A 241 12.22 -1.66 -20.31
CA LYS A 241 12.06 -1.45 -18.86
C LYS A 241 12.07 0.04 -18.53
N THR A 242 10.93 0.61 -18.13
CA THR A 242 10.85 2.04 -17.77
C THR A 242 11.71 2.31 -16.53
N PRO A 243 12.61 3.32 -16.54
CA PRO A 243 13.39 3.68 -15.36
C PRO A 243 12.56 4.50 -14.36
N TYR A 244 12.90 4.38 -13.07
CA TYR A 244 12.52 5.37 -12.07
C TYR A 244 13.17 6.73 -12.40
N VAL A 245 12.48 7.82 -12.08
CA VAL A 245 12.96 9.19 -12.34
C VAL A 245 12.80 10.06 -11.10
N TYR A 246 13.92 10.62 -10.65
CA TYR A 246 13.94 11.56 -9.54
C TYR A 246 13.78 13.01 -10.03
N GLY A 247 12.54 13.49 -9.94
CA GLY A 247 12.13 14.83 -10.36
C GLY A 247 10.89 14.79 -11.26
N LEU A 248 10.84 15.71 -12.22
CA LEU A 248 9.80 15.77 -13.24
C LEU A 248 10.05 14.68 -14.29
N ALA A 249 9.02 13.83 -14.51
CA ALA A 249 9.07 12.76 -15.50
C ALA A 249 9.46 13.30 -16.90
N PRO A 250 10.31 12.61 -17.68
CA PRO A 250 10.72 13.07 -19.01
C PRO A 250 9.54 13.08 -19.97
N THR A 251 9.53 14.03 -20.91
CA THR A 251 8.72 13.83 -22.12
C THR A 251 9.26 12.62 -22.89
N ASN A 252 8.38 11.80 -23.47
CA ASN A 252 8.77 10.67 -24.32
C ASN A 252 9.73 9.66 -23.64
N ILE A 253 9.47 9.31 -22.37
CA ILE A 253 10.33 8.41 -21.56
C ILE A 253 10.65 7.05 -22.24
N ALA A 254 9.78 6.55 -23.12
CA ALA A 254 10.01 5.32 -23.88
C ALA A 254 11.20 5.40 -24.86
N ALA A 255 11.63 6.60 -25.26
CA ALA A 255 12.85 6.75 -26.06
C ALA A 255 14.15 6.51 -25.26
N ILE A 256 14.07 6.27 -23.94
CA ILE A 256 15.26 5.94 -23.13
C ILE A 256 15.59 4.44 -23.24
N ASN A 257 14.67 3.60 -23.75
CA ASN A 257 14.77 2.15 -23.64
C ASN A 257 14.16 1.37 -24.82
N ASP A 258 13.97 1.99 -25.99
CA ASP A 258 13.32 1.35 -27.14
C ASP A 258 14.28 0.55 -28.04
N GLY A 259 15.59 0.54 -27.71
CA GLY A 259 16.61 -0.18 -28.46
C GLY A 259 17.27 0.65 -29.57
N LYS A 260 16.87 1.91 -29.80
CA LYS A 260 17.27 2.69 -30.99
C LYS A 260 18.23 3.83 -30.65
N MET A 261 19.45 3.75 -31.17
CA MET A 261 20.44 4.82 -31.10
C MET A 261 20.15 5.98 -32.09
N ASP A 262 18.95 6.55 -32.08
CA ASP A 262 18.47 7.58 -33.02
C ASP A 262 18.34 8.99 -32.40
N SER A 263 17.70 9.94 -33.07
CA SER A 263 17.59 11.35 -32.61
C SER A 263 16.27 11.65 -31.89
N ASN A 264 15.51 10.63 -31.51
CA ASN A 264 14.29 10.73 -30.71
C ASN A 264 14.68 10.92 -29.24
N TYR A 265 14.69 12.18 -28.78
CA TYR A 265 15.14 12.49 -27.41
C TYR A 265 13.98 12.53 -26.42
N ALA A 266 14.09 11.75 -25.35
CA ALA A 266 13.38 12.00 -24.11
C ALA A 266 14.00 13.22 -23.40
N VAL A 267 13.19 14.21 -23.03
CA VAL A 267 13.65 15.43 -22.36
C VAL A 267 13.34 15.34 -20.88
N HIS A 268 14.36 15.23 -20.03
CA HIS A 268 14.19 15.28 -18.59
C HIS A 268 13.68 16.68 -18.21
N ASN A 269 12.48 16.76 -17.62
CA ASN A 269 11.80 18.04 -17.45
C ASN A 269 12.37 18.90 -16.31
N SER A 270 13.11 18.30 -15.37
CA SER A 270 13.89 19.04 -14.37
C SER A 270 15.26 19.49 -14.89
N LEU A 271 15.71 20.65 -14.41
CA LEU A 271 17.00 21.29 -14.72
C LEU A 271 18.04 21.02 -13.61
N GLY A 272 19.32 20.93 -13.99
CA GLY A 272 20.41 20.72 -13.04
C GLY A 272 20.66 19.24 -12.69
N LEU A 273 20.94 18.95 -11.42
CA LEU A 273 21.42 17.64 -10.97
C LEU A 273 20.27 16.66 -10.64
N HIS A 274 19.70 16.05 -11.67
CA HIS A 274 18.69 15.01 -11.56
C HIS A 274 19.21 13.65 -12.06
N TRP A 275 18.43 12.60 -11.81
CA TRP A 275 18.82 11.24 -12.15
C TRP A 275 17.64 10.34 -12.51
N LEU A 276 17.94 9.35 -13.34
CA LEU A 276 17.07 8.21 -13.63
C LEU A 276 17.79 6.92 -13.21
N GLN A 277 17.03 5.89 -12.85
CA GLN A 277 17.55 4.61 -12.36
C GLN A 277 16.77 3.44 -12.93
N PHE A 278 17.50 2.43 -13.40
CA PHE A 278 16.93 1.13 -13.73
C PHE A 278 17.12 0.22 -12.51
N GLU A 279 16.01 -0.28 -11.97
CA GLU A 279 15.92 -1.03 -10.70
C GLU A 279 15.47 -2.45 -11.01
N TYR A 280 16.22 -3.47 -10.64
CA TYR A 280 16.00 -4.86 -11.03
C TYR A 280 15.77 -5.77 -9.83
N LYS A 281 14.90 -6.77 -10.00
CA LYS A 281 14.59 -7.79 -9.01
C LYS A 281 15.77 -8.77 -8.85
N ASN A 282 16.43 -9.08 -9.96
CA ASN A 282 17.60 -9.96 -9.99
C ASN A 282 18.89 -9.11 -9.96
N THR A 283 19.93 -9.63 -9.30
CA THR A 283 21.28 -9.07 -9.42
C THR A 283 21.90 -9.52 -10.73
N TYR A 284 22.46 -8.58 -11.49
CA TYR A 284 23.14 -8.87 -12.75
C TYR A 284 24.62 -8.46 -12.69
N ARG A 285 25.46 -9.19 -13.42
CA ARG A 285 26.84 -8.79 -13.70
C ARG A 285 26.85 -7.91 -14.94
N ILE A 286 26.95 -6.60 -14.71
CA ILE A 286 26.93 -5.59 -15.76
C ILE A 286 28.26 -5.66 -16.49
N ARG A 287 28.23 -5.93 -17.80
CA ARG A 287 29.44 -6.00 -18.63
C ARG A 287 29.69 -4.69 -19.37
N LYS A 288 28.61 -4.06 -19.85
CA LYS A 288 28.69 -2.85 -20.67
C LYS A 288 27.46 -1.98 -20.52
N ILE A 289 27.65 -0.67 -20.37
CA ILE A 289 26.59 0.33 -20.40
C ILE A 289 26.84 1.24 -21.61
N VAL A 290 25.79 1.56 -22.37
CA VAL A 290 25.84 2.54 -23.46
C VAL A 290 24.77 3.61 -23.22
N VAL A 291 25.14 4.88 -23.25
CA VAL A 291 24.24 6.01 -23.04
C VAL A 291 24.34 6.98 -24.20
N LYS A 292 23.24 7.28 -24.87
CA LYS A 292 23.20 8.29 -25.92
C LYS A 292 22.48 9.54 -25.43
N LEU A 293 23.25 10.59 -25.17
CA LEU A 293 22.78 11.92 -24.80
C LEU A 293 22.68 12.84 -26.03
N GLU A 294 22.00 13.98 -25.89
CA GLU A 294 22.06 15.05 -26.90
C GLU A 294 23.49 15.65 -26.96
N PRO A 295 24.10 15.81 -28.15
CA PRO A 295 25.42 16.40 -28.26
C PRO A 295 25.55 17.76 -27.57
N GLY A 296 26.68 18.00 -26.90
CA GLY A 296 26.93 19.23 -26.15
C GLY A 296 27.85 19.04 -24.95
N THR A 297 28.05 20.12 -24.18
CA THR A 297 28.85 20.09 -22.95
C THR A 297 27.96 19.86 -21.73
N TYR A 298 28.45 19.05 -20.80
CA TYR A 298 27.79 18.64 -19.57
C TYR A 298 28.67 19.01 -18.36
N ASP A 299 28.09 19.75 -17.41
CA ASP A 299 28.72 20.09 -16.13
C ASP A 299 29.19 18.82 -15.38
N SER A 300 28.35 17.78 -15.34
CA SER A 300 28.71 16.47 -14.78
C SER A 300 27.88 15.31 -15.34
N ILE A 301 28.53 14.15 -15.46
CA ILE A 301 27.93 12.88 -15.85
C ILE A 301 28.46 11.79 -14.91
N ARG A 302 27.55 11.10 -14.22
CA ARG A 302 27.88 9.95 -13.37
C ARG A 302 26.97 8.77 -13.68
N VAL A 303 27.57 7.60 -13.90
CA VAL A 303 26.89 6.31 -13.97
C VAL A 303 27.38 5.46 -12.82
N SER A 304 26.46 4.90 -12.04
CA SER A 304 26.79 4.12 -10.85
C SER A 304 25.92 2.88 -10.71
N ILE A 305 26.50 1.82 -10.14
CA ILE A 305 25.86 0.54 -9.90
C ILE A 305 25.71 0.33 -8.38
N ALA A 306 24.56 -0.20 -7.96
CA ALA A 306 24.29 -0.56 -6.57
C ALA A 306 23.57 -1.92 -6.46
N SER A 307 23.46 -2.42 -5.23
CA SER A 307 22.68 -3.62 -4.86
C SER A 307 21.49 -3.27 -3.95
N THR A 308 21.20 -1.97 -3.81
CA THR A 308 20.06 -1.42 -3.07
C THR A 308 19.63 -0.11 -3.76
N PRO A 309 18.33 0.09 -4.04
CA PRO A 309 17.91 1.15 -4.95
C PRO A 309 18.00 2.55 -4.34
N SER A 310 17.97 2.68 -3.01
CA SER A 310 18.19 3.94 -2.30
C SER A 310 19.65 4.40 -2.28
N SER A 311 20.61 3.49 -2.52
CA SER A 311 22.04 3.81 -2.49
C SER A 311 22.47 4.67 -3.68
N ARG A 312 23.39 5.61 -3.45
CA ARG A 312 24.06 6.36 -4.53
C ARG A 312 24.99 5.46 -5.38
N GLY A 313 25.33 4.26 -4.90
CA GLY A 313 26.11 3.26 -5.63
C GLY A 313 27.57 3.64 -5.92
N THR A 314 28.31 2.64 -6.38
CA THR A 314 29.70 2.79 -6.83
C THR A 314 29.72 3.36 -8.25
N ALA A 315 30.51 4.41 -8.49
CA ALA A 315 30.63 4.99 -9.82
C ALA A 315 31.47 4.09 -10.74
N VAL A 316 30.92 3.75 -11.91
CA VAL A 316 31.65 3.12 -13.03
C VAL A 316 32.06 4.11 -14.11
N TYR A 317 31.47 5.31 -14.09
CA TYR A 317 31.84 6.45 -14.92
C TYR A 317 31.51 7.73 -14.15
N GLU A 318 32.47 8.64 -13.96
CA GLU A 318 32.24 9.93 -13.30
C GLU A 318 33.16 10.99 -13.92
N HIS A 319 32.58 11.97 -14.62
CA HIS A 319 33.30 13.01 -15.35
C HIS A 319 32.59 14.37 -15.19
N SER A 320 33.36 15.45 -15.19
CA SER A 320 32.87 16.84 -15.09
C SER A 320 33.38 17.70 -16.24
N ASN A 321 32.58 18.67 -16.67
CA ASN A 321 32.87 19.57 -17.79
C ASN A 321 33.21 18.83 -19.10
N VAL A 322 32.45 17.78 -19.41
CA VAL A 322 32.71 16.87 -20.54
C VAL A 322 31.86 17.25 -21.76
N THR A 323 32.48 17.25 -22.95
CA THR A 323 31.76 17.41 -24.21
C THR A 323 31.44 16.04 -24.80
N VAL A 324 30.15 15.80 -25.07
CA VAL A 324 29.62 14.57 -25.65
C VAL A 324 29.29 14.84 -27.12
N ASP A 325 29.93 14.10 -28.04
CA ASP A 325 29.64 14.10 -29.49
C ASP A 325 29.14 12.74 -30.01
N LYS A 326 29.26 11.69 -29.18
CA LYS A 326 28.98 10.27 -29.48
C LYS A 326 28.38 9.58 -28.25
N PRO A 327 27.74 8.41 -28.40
CA PRO A 327 27.30 7.62 -27.25
C PRO A 327 28.47 7.32 -26.29
N ILE A 328 28.21 7.48 -24.99
CA ILE A 328 29.14 7.10 -23.92
C ILE A 328 29.09 5.58 -23.80
N VAL A 329 30.26 4.92 -23.79
CA VAL A 329 30.39 3.48 -23.58
C VAL A 329 31.22 3.25 -22.32
N VAL A 330 30.68 2.46 -21.39
CA VAL A 330 31.31 2.09 -20.12
C VAL A 330 31.39 0.57 -20.08
N GLU A 331 32.57 0.01 -20.25
CA GLU A 331 32.84 -1.41 -20.00
C GLU A 331 33.12 -1.57 -18.50
N THR A 332 32.51 -2.57 -17.85
CA THR A 332 32.67 -2.85 -16.42
C THR A 332 32.50 -4.35 -16.16
N ASP A 333 32.71 -4.78 -14.92
CA ASP A 333 32.45 -6.17 -14.49
C ASP A 333 31.75 -6.23 -13.12
N MET A 334 31.11 -5.11 -12.76
CA MET A 334 30.43 -4.94 -11.48
C MET A 334 29.09 -5.69 -11.45
N GLN A 335 28.76 -6.23 -10.28
CA GLN A 335 27.45 -6.80 -10.01
C GLN A 335 26.53 -5.76 -9.34
N GLY A 336 25.24 -5.81 -9.64
CA GLY A 336 24.23 -4.98 -9.00
C GLY A 336 22.81 -5.23 -9.50
N SER A 337 21.84 -4.79 -8.71
CA SER A 337 20.41 -4.70 -9.03
C SER A 337 20.01 -3.33 -9.57
N ASP A 338 20.88 -2.32 -9.47
CA ASP A 338 20.51 -0.93 -9.75
C ASP A 338 21.55 -0.24 -10.61
N VAL A 339 21.11 0.48 -11.65
CA VAL A 339 21.98 1.30 -12.50
C VAL A 339 21.42 2.72 -12.58
N ARG A 340 22.10 3.66 -11.91
CA ARG A 340 21.72 5.07 -11.81
C ARG A 340 22.53 5.95 -12.76
N PHE A 341 21.85 6.87 -13.42
CA PHE A 341 22.41 7.86 -14.33
C PHE A 341 22.12 9.25 -13.77
N THR A 342 23.12 9.88 -13.15
CA THR A 342 23.04 11.26 -12.65
C THR A 342 23.73 12.18 -13.65
N VAL A 343 22.98 13.02 -14.34
CA VAL A 343 23.47 13.77 -15.50
C VAL A 343 22.96 15.20 -15.46
N ASN A 344 23.89 16.15 -15.27
CA ASN A 344 23.64 17.58 -15.31
C ASN A 344 24.27 18.17 -16.57
N ARG A 345 23.43 18.64 -17.52
CA ARG A 345 23.91 19.39 -18.69
C ARG A 345 24.40 20.77 -18.27
N ASN A 346 23.52 21.55 -17.64
CA ASN A 346 23.83 22.72 -16.82
C ASN A 346 22.56 23.15 -16.07
N ALA A 347 22.70 24.12 -15.15
CA ALA A 347 21.58 24.64 -14.34
C ALA A 347 20.38 25.24 -15.12
N SER A 348 20.54 25.51 -16.42
CA SER A 348 19.51 26.16 -17.26
C SER A 348 19.06 25.31 -18.45
N SER A 349 19.57 24.09 -18.62
CA SER A 349 19.29 23.24 -19.79
C SER A 349 18.87 21.83 -19.35
N PRO A 350 17.76 21.28 -19.88
CA PRO A 350 17.35 19.93 -19.54
C PRO A 350 18.35 18.90 -20.08
N THR A 351 18.54 17.81 -19.34
CA THR A 351 19.25 16.64 -19.86
C THR A 351 18.33 15.89 -20.83
N LYS A 352 18.88 15.50 -21.99
CA LYS A 352 18.18 14.71 -23.01
C LYS A 352 18.87 13.37 -23.24
N TYR A 353 18.09 12.31 -23.23
CA TYR A 353 18.49 10.92 -23.48
C TYR A 353 17.77 10.42 -24.74
N SER A 354 18.44 9.65 -25.58
CA SER A 354 17.82 9.01 -26.76
C SER A 354 17.94 7.49 -26.78
N GLU A 355 18.68 6.92 -25.81
CA GLU A 355 18.77 5.48 -25.56
C GLU A 355 19.70 5.23 -24.36
N VAL A 356 19.36 4.25 -23.52
CA VAL A 356 20.22 3.63 -22.50
C VAL A 356 20.20 2.12 -22.71
N GLN A 357 21.38 1.53 -22.85
CA GLN A 357 21.56 0.08 -22.91
C GLN A 357 22.40 -0.39 -21.74
N ILE A 358 21.93 -1.42 -21.06
CA ILE A 358 22.63 -2.08 -19.95
C ILE A 358 22.80 -3.53 -20.39
N TRP A 359 23.98 -3.84 -20.95
CA TRP A 359 24.34 -5.18 -21.39
C TRP A 359 24.93 -5.94 -20.22
N ALA A 360 24.20 -6.95 -19.76
CA ALA A 360 24.49 -7.66 -18.54
C ALA A 360 24.25 -9.17 -18.67
N THR A 361 24.92 -9.90 -17.79
CA THR A 361 24.82 -11.35 -17.67
C THR A 361 24.21 -11.71 -16.32
N GLY A 362 23.38 -12.75 -16.28
CA GLY A 362 22.69 -13.17 -15.06
C GLY A 362 22.00 -14.52 -15.22
N ASN A 363 21.68 -15.15 -14.08
CA ASN A 363 21.17 -16.52 -14.01
C ASN A 363 19.67 -16.62 -14.30
N SER A 364 18.96 -15.49 -14.17
CA SER A 364 17.58 -15.30 -14.62
C SER A 364 17.41 -13.91 -15.21
N TYR A 365 16.52 -13.80 -16.20
CA TYR A 365 16.05 -12.53 -16.76
C TYR A 365 14.57 -12.27 -16.44
N ASP A 366 14.00 -13.07 -15.52
CA ASP A 366 12.61 -12.95 -15.10
C ASP A 366 12.43 -11.83 -14.06
N GLU A 367 12.22 -10.63 -14.59
CA GLU A 367 11.83 -9.42 -13.85
C GLU A 367 10.32 -9.38 -13.53
N SER A 368 9.57 -10.48 -13.69
CA SER A 368 8.15 -10.49 -13.32
C SER A 368 7.96 -10.28 -11.82
N ARG A 369 6.98 -9.45 -11.49
CA ARG A 369 6.47 -9.30 -10.13
C ARG A 369 5.74 -10.58 -9.72
N THR A 370 5.83 -10.93 -8.44
CA THR A 370 5.05 -12.04 -7.91
C THR A 370 3.56 -11.75 -8.09
N GLN A 371 2.81 -12.71 -8.61
CA GLN A 371 1.36 -12.57 -8.72
C GLN A 371 0.76 -12.42 -7.32
N TYR A 372 -0.16 -11.46 -7.16
CA TYR A 372 -0.93 -11.31 -5.93
C TYR A 372 -1.67 -12.61 -5.58
N VAL A 373 -1.46 -13.08 -4.36
CA VAL A 373 -2.23 -14.16 -3.74
C VAL A 373 -2.77 -13.64 -2.43
N SER A 374 -4.08 -13.61 -2.27
CA SER A 374 -4.73 -13.19 -1.02
C SER A 374 -4.19 -14.01 0.17
N PRO A 375 -3.91 -13.40 1.33
CA PRO A 375 -3.56 -14.15 2.53
C PRO A 375 -4.69 -15.09 2.93
N GLU A 376 -4.33 -16.23 3.53
CA GLU A 376 -5.29 -17.11 4.21
C GLU A 376 -5.86 -16.37 5.43
N SER A 377 -7.18 -16.24 5.49
CA SER A 377 -7.86 -15.47 6.53
C SER A 377 -9.21 -16.10 6.88
N LYS A 378 -9.65 -15.91 8.13
CA LYS A 378 -11.05 -16.16 8.52
C LYS A 378 -12.01 -15.12 7.95
N TYR A 379 -11.50 -13.97 7.50
CA TYR A 379 -12.26 -12.91 6.86
C TYR A 379 -12.13 -13.07 5.34
N ASP A 380 -12.86 -14.05 4.82
CA ASP A 380 -12.83 -14.50 3.42
C ASP A 380 -14.06 -14.05 2.62
N THR A 381 -15.11 -13.58 3.29
CA THR A 381 -16.40 -13.24 2.69
C THR A 381 -16.44 -11.76 2.35
N LEU A 382 -16.57 -11.42 1.06
CA LEU A 382 -16.66 -10.03 0.60
C LEU A 382 -17.91 -9.36 1.19
N ALA A 383 -17.71 -8.36 2.04
CA ALA A 383 -18.77 -7.62 2.74
C ALA A 383 -19.13 -6.31 2.02
N TRP A 384 -18.15 -5.66 1.38
CA TRP A 384 -18.31 -4.41 0.65
C TRP A 384 -17.14 -4.21 -0.32
N SER A 385 -17.38 -3.54 -1.45
CA SER A 385 -16.31 -3.06 -2.31
C SER A 385 -16.68 -1.83 -3.13
N ASP A 386 -15.64 -1.16 -3.62
CA ASP A 386 -15.72 -0.36 -4.82
C ASP A 386 -14.66 -0.78 -5.83
N GLU A 387 -15.08 -0.89 -7.09
CA GLU A 387 -14.27 -1.38 -8.22
C GLU A 387 -14.03 -0.28 -9.25
N PHE A 388 -14.49 0.96 -8.96
CA PHE A 388 -14.26 2.19 -9.75
C PHE A 388 -14.53 2.11 -11.27
N ASN A 389 -15.34 1.14 -11.69
CA ASN A 389 -15.74 0.88 -13.09
C ASN A 389 -16.83 1.80 -13.65
N GLY A 390 -17.31 2.77 -12.85
CA GLY A 390 -18.31 3.75 -13.27
C GLY A 390 -17.73 4.86 -14.15
N ASP A 391 -18.55 5.86 -14.48
CA ASP A 391 -18.09 7.11 -15.11
C ASP A 391 -17.85 8.24 -14.10
N SER A 392 -18.23 8.03 -12.84
CA SER A 392 -18.09 8.97 -11.73
C SER A 392 -17.91 8.23 -10.40
N ILE A 393 -17.52 8.96 -9.35
CA ILE A 393 -17.52 8.43 -7.99
C ILE A 393 -18.93 8.01 -7.57
N ASP A 394 -19.05 6.87 -6.91
CA ASP A 394 -20.29 6.46 -6.25
C ASP A 394 -20.46 7.21 -4.93
N GLU A 395 -21.14 8.35 -4.98
CA GLU A 395 -21.44 9.13 -3.78
C GLU A 395 -22.45 8.46 -2.82
N SER A 396 -23.00 7.29 -3.14
CA SER A 396 -23.70 6.46 -2.12
C SER A 396 -22.71 5.71 -1.22
N LYS A 397 -21.45 5.56 -1.65
CA LYS A 397 -20.34 4.92 -0.92
C LYS A 397 -19.36 5.91 -0.32
N TRP A 398 -19.07 7.02 -1.00
CA TRP A 398 -18.01 7.96 -0.65
C TRP A 398 -18.52 9.38 -0.44
N ASN A 399 -18.00 10.08 0.58
CA ASN A 399 -17.99 11.53 0.64
C ASN A 399 -16.73 12.04 -0.07
N ILE A 400 -16.86 13.10 -0.85
CA ILE A 400 -15.73 13.82 -1.43
C ILE A 400 -15.50 15.09 -0.60
N ILE A 401 -14.25 15.32 -0.21
CA ILE A 401 -13.87 16.44 0.66
C ILE A 401 -13.59 17.67 -0.21
N ASP A 402 -14.35 18.73 0.02
CA ASP A 402 -14.34 19.94 -0.81
C ASP A 402 -14.08 21.20 0.03
N GLY A 403 -13.25 22.11 -0.47
CA GLY A 403 -12.88 23.38 0.17
C GLY A 403 -11.95 23.29 1.40
N MET A 404 -11.63 22.09 1.91
CA MET A 404 -10.83 21.92 3.14
C MET A 404 -9.34 22.15 2.92
N ALA A 405 -8.76 23.15 3.59
CA ALA A 405 -7.31 23.27 3.68
C ALA A 405 -6.72 22.14 4.53
N ASN A 406 -5.70 21.45 4.01
CA ASN A 406 -4.89 20.51 4.76
C ASN A 406 -3.43 20.64 4.33
N HIS A 407 -2.52 20.85 5.28
CA HIS A 407 -1.12 21.15 5.03
C HIS A 407 -0.90 22.24 3.95
N GLY A 408 -0.14 21.96 2.90
CA GLY A 408 0.16 22.85 1.78
C GLY A 408 -0.88 22.87 0.65
N ALA A 409 -2.03 22.20 0.81
CA ALA A 409 -3.07 22.10 -0.20
C ALA A 409 -4.50 22.45 0.28
N ILE A 410 -5.39 22.64 -0.69
CA ILE A 410 -6.85 22.63 -0.49
C ILE A 410 -7.41 21.36 -1.15
N TYR A 411 -8.11 20.54 -0.37
CA TYR A 411 -8.92 19.45 -0.90
C TYR A 411 -10.09 20.00 -1.69
N ASN A 412 -10.32 19.43 -2.87
CA ASN A 412 -11.35 19.87 -3.78
C ASN A 412 -11.95 18.70 -4.55
N ARG A 413 -13.25 18.79 -4.82
CA ARG A 413 -14.01 17.75 -5.52
C ARG A 413 -13.48 17.46 -6.93
N ASP A 414 -13.01 18.48 -7.64
CA ASP A 414 -12.55 18.35 -9.03
C ASP A 414 -11.15 17.71 -9.15
N ALA A 415 -10.44 17.45 -8.04
CA ALA A 415 -9.25 16.59 -8.02
C ALA A 415 -9.56 15.11 -7.76
N VAL A 416 -10.83 14.75 -7.66
CA VAL A 416 -11.29 13.38 -7.47
C VAL A 416 -12.15 12.96 -8.65
N GLY A 417 -11.79 11.88 -9.34
CA GLY A 417 -12.56 11.40 -10.48
C GLY A 417 -12.23 9.97 -10.88
N ILE A 418 -12.93 9.49 -11.92
CA ILE A 418 -12.60 8.22 -12.56
C ILE A 418 -11.78 8.51 -13.83
N THR A 419 -10.65 7.83 -13.97
CA THR A 419 -9.80 7.84 -15.17
C THR A 419 -9.78 6.45 -15.81
N LYS A 420 -9.58 6.39 -17.13
CA LYS A 420 -9.63 5.13 -17.90
C LYS A 420 -8.37 4.95 -18.72
N ASP A 421 -7.84 3.73 -18.74
CA ASP A 421 -6.64 3.33 -19.48
C ASP A 421 -6.90 2.01 -20.22
N GLY A 422 -7.23 2.12 -21.50
CA GLY A 422 -7.78 1.02 -22.29
C GLY A 422 -9.13 0.56 -21.73
N ASP A 423 -9.22 -0.73 -21.40
CA ASP A 423 -10.40 -1.35 -20.79
C ASP A 423 -10.41 -1.21 -19.24
N ASN A 424 -9.36 -0.64 -18.63
CA ASN A 424 -9.25 -0.47 -17.18
C ASN A 424 -9.83 0.88 -16.73
N SER A 425 -10.32 0.92 -15.49
CA SER A 425 -10.90 2.10 -14.85
C SER A 425 -10.33 2.25 -13.44
N TYR A 426 -9.96 3.47 -13.06
CA TYR A 426 -9.34 3.75 -11.76
C TYR A 426 -9.95 4.99 -11.13
N LEU A 427 -10.11 5.01 -9.81
CA LEU A 427 -10.18 6.25 -9.05
C LEU A 427 -8.83 6.98 -9.19
N ALA A 428 -8.87 8.26 -9.54
CA ALA A 428 -7.73 9.16 -9.52
C ALA A 428 -7.92 10.24 -8.46
N ILE A 429 -6.91 10.39 -7.60
CA ILE A 429 -6.77 11.50 -6.65
C ILE A 429 -5.60 12.37 -7.15
N ASN A 430 -5.96 13.49 -7.76
CA ASN A 430 -5.02 14.40 -8.41
C ASN A 430 -4.34 15.33 -7.40
N THR A 431 -3.07 15.65 -7.64
CA THR A 431 -2.31 16.71 -6.95
C THR A 431 -1.85 17.73 -7.98
N LYS A 432 -2.13 19.01 -7.76
CA LYS A 432 -1.89 20.04 -8.79
C LYS A 432 -1.49 21.40 -8.21
N ASN A 433 -0.45 22.00 -8.78
CA ASN A 433 0.01 23.34 -8.43
C ASN A 433 -0.71 24.42 -9.26
N TYR A 434 -1.22 25.46 -8.58
CA TYR A 434 -1.89 26.61 -9.19
C TYR A 434 -0.99 27.85 -9.26
N VAL A 435 0.31 27.71 -9.04
CA VAL A 435 1.35 28.77 -9.10
C VAL A 435 1.26 29.81 -7.97
N SER A 436 0.05 30.11 -7.46
CA SER A 436 -0.19 31.03 -6.35
C SER A 436 -1.47 30.69 -5.59
N THR A 437 -1.52 31.06 -4.31
CA THR A 437 -2.67 30.92 -3.41
C THR A 437 -3.93 31.59 -3.95
N GLN A 438 -3.78 32.73 -4.63
CA GLN A 438 -4.91 33.45 -5.22
C GLN A 438 -5.52 32.68 -6.41
N ALA A 439 -4.67 32.12 -7.28
CA ALA A 439 -5.13 31.31 -8.40
C ALA A 439 -5.74 29.97 -7.93
N LEU A 440 -5.20 29.38 -6.86
CA LEU A 440 -5.81 28.23 -6.19
C LEU A 440 -7.23 28.56 -5.68
N LYS A 441 -7.36 29.57 -4.81
CA LYS A 441 -8.65 30.00 -4.23
C LYS A 441 -9.68 30.36 -5.33
N GLN A 442 -9.24 30.93 -6.45
CA GLN A 442 -10.09 31.23 -7.60
C GLN A 442 -10.54 30.00 -8.39
N ALA A 443 -9.74 28.93 -8.41
CA ALA A 443 -10.01 27.75 -9.20
C ALA A 443 -10.81 26.67 -8.45
N VAL A 444 -10.57 26.48 -7.15
CA VAL A 444 -11.15 25.37 -6.36
C VAL A 444 -12.07 25.83 -5.23
N GLY A 445 -12.22 27.14 -5.01
CA GLY A 445 -12.88 27.66 -3.81
C GLY A 445 -12.05 27.48 -2.54
N TYR A 446 -12.64 27.79 -1.39
CA TYR A 446 -12.06 27.62 -0.06
C TYR A 446 -13.16 27.77 0.99
N ASP A 447 -13.35 26.76 1.85
CA ASP A 447 -14.17 26.87 3.05
C ASP A 447 -13.28 27.40 4.18
N ASP A 448 -13.61 28.58 4.74
CA ASP A 448 -12.74 29.25 5.72
C ASP A 448 -12.80 28.59 7.10
N TYR A 449 -11.90 27.65 7.34
CA TYR A 449 -11.67 26.97 8.63
C TYR A 449 -10.76 27.75 9.58
N GLY A 450 -10.66 29.07 9.39
CA GLY A 450 -9.85 29.97 10.20
C GLY A 450 -8.40 30.06 9.71
N THR A 451 -7.54 30.67 10.53
CA THR A 451 -6.21 31.18 10.15
C THR A 451 -5.12 30.11 9.89
N GLN A 452 -5.50 28.91 9.45
CA GLN A 452 -4.59 27.79 9.18
C GLN A 452 -3.83 27.95 7.84
N LEU A 453 -4.41 28.67 6.87
CA LEU A 453 -3.75 28.94 5.59
C LEU A 453 -2.51 29.84 5.76
N ASN A 454 -1.33 29.24 5.67
CA ASN A 454 -0.12 29.99 5.35
C ASN A 454 -0.18 30.41 3.87
N GLU A 455 -0.65 31.63 3.62
CA GLU A 455 -0.87 32.17 2.26
C GLU A 455 0.39 32.23 1.39
N LYS A 456 1.58 32.00 1.95
CA LYS A 456 2.85 31.89 1.20
C LYS A 456 3.20 30.47 0.76
N LYS A 457 2.55 29.44 1.34
CA LYS A 457 2.81 28.02 1.07
C LYS A 457 1.68 27.36 0.27
N VAL A 458 0.42 27.63 0.62
CA VAL A 458 -0.74 26.89 0.09
C VAL A 458 -1.04 27.26 -1.36
N THR A 459 -0.42 26.54 -2.28
CA THR A 459 -0.48 26.77 -3.74
C THR A 459 -1.00 25.56 -4.52
N TRP A 460 -1.33 24.48 -3.81
CA TRP A 460 -1.73 23.20 -4.37
C TRP A 460 -3.20 22.90 -4.11
N SER A 461 -3.82 22.13 -4.99
CA SER A 461 -5.03 21.39 -4.67
C SER A 461 -4.75 19.89 -4.65
N SER A 462 -5.55 19.17 -3.87
CA SER A 462 -5.60 17.70 -3.94
C SER A 462 -6.99 17.15 -3.66
N GLY A 463 -7.13 15.83 -3.48
CA GLY A 463 -8.38 15.15 -3.17
C GLY A 463 -8.29 14.27 -1.93
N ARG A 464 -9.44 14.08 -1.28
CA ARG A 464 -9.69 13.10 -0.22
C ARG A 464 -11.10 12.56 -0.41
N LEU A 465 -11.26 11.25 -0.23
CA LEU A 465 -12.54 10.57 -0.14
C LEU A 465 -12.59 9.79 1.18
N GLU A 466 -13.76 9.71 1.78
CA GLU A 466 -13.99 8.87 2.94
C GLU A 466 -15.37 8.23 2.89
N SER A 467 -15.49 7.00 3.38
CA SER A 467 -16.76 6.26 3.41
C SER A 467 -17.56 6.49 4.70
N LYS A 468 -17.12 7.43 5.55
CA LYS A 468 -17.83 7.90 6.76
C LYS A 468 -19.33 8.04 6.49
N ASN A 469 -20.17 7.52 7.38
CA ASN A 469 -21.64 7.63 7.29
C ASN A 469 -22.27 7.01 6.03
N LYS A 470 -21.50 6.18 5.30
CA LYS A 470 -21.97 5.42 4.13
C LYS A 470 -21.61 3.95 4.28
N TYR A 471 -20.38 3.67 4.71
CA TYR A 471 -19.92 2.35 5.10
C TYR A 471 -18.95 2.43 6.28
N SER A 472 -19.09 1.51 7.22
CA SER A 472 -18.13 1.27 8.30
C SER A 472 -18.21 -0.19 8.71
N PHE A 473 -17.12 -0.72 9.24
CA PHE A 473 -17.05 -2.11 9.67
C PHE A 473 -16.14 -2.27 10.89
N GLN A 474 -16.37 -3.32 11.67
CA GLN A 474 -15.65 -3.59 12.92
C GLN A 474 -15.09 -5.01 12.83
N ASN A 475 -13.75 -5.11 12.83
CA ASN A 475 -13.00 -6.32 12.52
C ASN A 475 -13.22 -6.83 11.08
N GLY A 476 -12.17 -7.37 10.48
CA GLY A 476 -12.18 -7.80 9.09
C GLY A 476 -10.83 -7.61 8.43
N ARG A 477 -10.82 -7.70 7.10
CA ARG A 477 -9.68 -7.38 6.25
C ARG A 477 -10.08 -6.36 5.19
N MET A 478 -9.38 -5.22 5.14
CA MET A 478 -9.44 -4.31 3.99
C MET A 478 -8.24 -4.58 3.09
N ALA A 479 -8.48 -4.65 1.79
CA ALA A 479 -7.46 -4.71 0.75
C ALA A 479 -7.72 -3.62 -0.28
N VAL A 480 -6.67 -2.91 -0.69
CA VAL A 480 -6.74 -1.80 -1.65
C VAL A 480 -5.65 -1.99 -2.70
N ARG A 481 -6.04 -2.13 -3.96
CA ARG A 481 -5.09 -2.17 -5.07
C ARG A 481 -4.86 -0.77 -5.61
N ALA A 482 -3.65 -0.25 -5.46
CA ALA A 482 -3.34 1.13 -5.78
C ALA A 482 -1.91 1.33 -6.29
N LYS A 483 -1.69 2.44 -6.99
CA LYS A 483 -0.41 2.94 -7.49
C LYS A 483 -0.22 4.37 -7.01
N VAL A 484 0.71 4.58 -6.09
CA VAL A 484 1.02 5.88 -5.49
C VAL A 484 1.71 6.82 -6.49
N ASN A 485 1.40 8.11 -6.43
CA ASN A 485 2.28 9.15 -6.97
C ASN A 485 3.42 9.45 -5.99
N ASP A 486 4.57 9.81 -6.54
CA ASP A 486 5.78 10.17 -5.81
C ASP A 486 6.15 11.64 -6.06
N SER A 487 7.39 12.00 -5.74
CA SER A 487 8.00 13.34 -5.78
C SER A 487 7.94 14.09 -4.44
N GLN A 488 8.87 15.03 -4.25
CA GLN A 488 9.11 15.66 -2.95
C GLN A 488 7.87 16.40 -2.43
N GLY A 489 7.48 16.12 -1.18
CA GLY A 489 6.34 16.79 -0.55
C GLY A 489 4.97 16.24 -0.97
N ILE A 490 4.90 15.11 -1.66
CA ILE A 490 3.65 14.39 -1.99
C ILE A 490 3.48 13.20 -1.03
N TRP A 491 2.30 13.07 -0.42
CA TRP A 491 2.02 12.06 0.61
C TRP A 491 0.66 11.37 0.40
N PRO A 492 0.60 10.32 -0.43
CA PRO A 492 -0.58 9.48 -0.58
C PRO A 492 -0.81 8.62 0.67
N ALA A 493 -2.06 8.46 1.05
CA ALA A 493 -2.46 7.67 2.21
C ALA A 493 -3.68 6.78 1.93
N ILE A 494 -3.64 5.55 2.47
CA ILE A 494 -4.74 4.60 2.57
C ILE A 494 -4.89 4.27 4.04
N TRP A 495 -5.97 4.72 4.67
CA TRP A 495 -6.11 4.62 6.11
C TRP A 495 -7.57 4.42 6.52
N MET A 496 -7.78 4.19 7.81
CA MET A 496 -9.10 4.05 8.41
C MET A 496 -9.14 4.84 9.72
N LEU A 497 -10.26 5.50 9.98
CA LEU A 497 -10.54 6.19 11.23
C LEU A 497 -11.80 5.61 11.88
N SER A 498 -11.92 5.66 13.22
CA SER A 498 -13.15 5.27 13.90
C SER A 498 -14.36 6.06 13.41
N GLN A 499 -15.50 5.38 13.25
CA GLN A 499 -16.77 5.98 12.82
C GLN A 499 -17.28 7.05 13.79
N ASP A 500 -16.91 6.95 15.06
CA ASP A 500 -17.20 7.95 16.10
C ASP A 500 -16.09 9.02 16.24
N GLU A 501 -15.11 9.03 15.31
CA GLU A 501 -14.01 9.98 15.11
C GLU A 501 -13.44 10.58 16.40
N THR A 502 -13.05 9.70 17.30
CA THR A 502 -12.35 10.03 18.54
C THR A 502 -11.01 10.74 18.30
N GLY A 503 -10.49 10.67 17.07
CA GLY A 503 -9.28 11.37 16.63
C GLY A 503 -7.97 10.71 17.08
N HIS A 504 -8.10 9.47 17.56
CA HIS A 504 -7.01 8.64 18.05
C HIS A 504 -7.22 7.14 17.82
N ASP A 505 -8.16 6.78 16.96
CA ASP A 505 -8.42 5.39 16.58
C ASP A 505 -8.24 5.31 15.07
N GLU A 506 -6.98 5.21 14.66
CA GLU A 506 -6.48 5.37 13.30
C GLU A 506 -5.52 4.21 12.93
N ILE A 507 -5.80 3.57 11.79
CA ILE A 507 -5.03 2.46 11.22
C ILE A 507 -4.62 2.82 9.80
N ASP A 508 -3.32 3.00 9.60
CA ASP A 508 -2.72 3.35 8.31
C ASP A 508 -2.29 2.07 7.61
N VAL A 509 -2.99 1.77 6.51
CA VAL A 509 -2.68 0.63 5.63
C VAL A 509 -1.53 0.97 4.69
N LEU A 510 -1.42 2.25 4.33
CA LEU A 510 -0.29 2.83 3.62
C LEU A 510 -0.17 4.30 3.96
N GLU A 511 1.01 4.72 4.41
CA GLU A 511 1.51 6.09 4.25
C GLU A 511 2.74 6.03 3.34
N TYR A 512 2.80 6.90 2.32
CA TYR A 512 3.93 6.93 1.37
C TYR A 512 4.50 8.34 1.28
N LEU A 513 5.83 8.47 1.42
CA LEU A 513 6.52 9.76 1.30
C LEU A 513 7.20 9.86 -0.06
N GLY A 514 6.70 10.72 -0.95
CA GLY A 514 7.15 10.76 -2.34
C GLY A 514 8.64 11.10 -2.57
N GLN A 515 9.35 11.61 -1.56
CA GLN A 515 10.82 11.76 -1.57
C GLN A 515 11.62 10.49 -1.20
N ASP A 516 11.01 9.49 -0.55
CA ASP A 516 11.62 8.19 -0.24
C ASP A 516 10.82 7.07 -0.92
N PRO A 517 10.96 6.92 -2.25
CA PRO A 517 10.02 6.18 -3.08
C PRO A 517 10.09 4.66 -2.88
N TRP A 518 11.08 4.16 -2.14
CA TRP A 518 11.26 2.73 -1.86
C TRP A 518 10.66 2.30 -0.52
N THR A 519 10.13 3.22 0.27
CA THR A 519 9.61 2.94 1.61
C THR A 519 8.10 3.18 1.68
N ALA A 520 7.35 2.16 2.09
CA ALA A 520 5.94 2.22 2.42
C ALA A 520 5.76 2.04 3.93
N TRP A 521 5.01 2.92 4.59
CA TRP A 521 4.81 2.89 6.03
C TRP A 521 3.42 2.34 6.38
N THR A 522 3.36 1.61 7.49
CA THR A 522 2.14 1.01 8.04
C THR A 522 2.10 1.31 9.54
N THR A 523 1.03 1.95 10.03
CA THR A 523 1.00 2.53 11.38
C THR A 523 -0.34 2.29 12.08
N ASN A 524 -0.30 2.19 13.41
CA ASN A 524 -1.45 2.10 14.32
C ASN A 524 -1.31 3.21 15.36
N HIS A 525 -2.21 4.19 15.36
CA HIS A 525 -2.18 5.38 16.22
C HIS A 525 -3.29 5.30 17.27
N PHE A 526 -2.93 5.12 18.55
CA PHE A 526 -3.88 4.84 19.63
C PHE A 526 -3.70 5.78 20.85
N GLY A 527 -4.82 6.18 21.46
CA GLY A 527 -4.86 6.98 22.69
C GLY A 527 -4.90 8.50 22.47
N ILE A 528 -5.48 9.23 23.43
CA ILE A 528 -5.91 10.62 23.29
C ILE A 528 -4.70 11.58 23.29
N LEU A 529 -4.67 12.54 22.35
CA LEU A 529 -3.51 13.42 22.03
C LEU A 529 -2.77 13.99 23.24
N ASP A 530 -3.49 14.57 24.21
CA ASP A 530 -2.91 15.24 25.37
C ASP A 530 -2.78 14.35 26.62
N LYS A 531 -3.24 13.10 26.56
CA LYS A 531 -3.26 12.15 27.69
C LYS A 531 -2.27 11.01 27.52
N ASN A 532 -2.40 10.27 26.41
CA ASN A 532 -1.73 8.99 26.21
C ASN A 532 -1.61 8.56 24.73
N LYS A 533 -1.62 9.47 23.75
CA LYS A 533 -1.39 9.13 22.34
C LYS A 533 -0.02 8.46 22.14
N GLN A 534 -0.02 7.35 21.43
CA GLN A 534 1.16 6.64 20.94
C GLN A 534 0.89 6.12 19.53
N SER A 535 1.96 5.70 18.85
CA SER A 535 1.87 4.96 17.61
C SER A 535 2.77 3.73 17.65
N ASP A 536 2.43 2.76 16.82
CA ASP A 536 3.22 1.55 16.58
C ASP A 536 3.18 1.26 15.08
N GLY A 537 4.34 1.33 14.42
CA GLY A 537 4.41 1.29 12.96
C GLY A 537 5.75 0.83 12.43
N LYS A 538 5.80 0.59 11.12
CA LYS A 538 6.94 0.00 10.43
C LYS A 538 7.15 0.59 9.03
N ALA A 539 8.41 0.85 8.70
CA ALA A 539 8.90 1.11 7.35
C ALA A 539 9.12 -0.20 6.60
N ASN A 540 8.56 -0.33 5.40
CA ASN A 540 8.65 -1.50 4.54
C ASN A 540 9.35 -1.11 3.22
N THR A 541 10.56 -1.62 3.02
CA THR A 541 11.38 -1.29 1.84
C THR A 541 11.18 -2.30 0.71
N ASN A 542 11.35 -1.86 -0.53
CA ASN A 542 11.29 -2.70 -1.73
C ASN A 542 12.53 -2.54 -2.63
N TRP A 543 12.73 -3.49 -3.55
CA TRP A 543 13.83 -3.48 -4.53
C TRP A 543 13.59 -2.47 -5.68
N GLU A 544 12.35 -2.03 -5.88
CA GLU A 544 11.98 -0.95 -6.79
C GLU A 544 11.04 0.05 -6.10
N ALA A 545 10.96 1.27 -6.63
CA ALA A 545 10.05 2.29 -6.13
C ALA A 545 8.58 1.85 -6.20
N TRP A 546 7.85 1.96 -5.07
CA TRP A 546 6.43 1.57 -4.98
C TRP A 546 5.52 2.33 -5.94
N SER A 547 5.92 3.52 -6.39
CA SER A 547 5.19 4.33 -7.39
C SER A 547 5.25 3.79 -8.82
N GLN A 548 6.07 2.78 -9.13
CA GLN A 548 6.19 2.29 -10.51
C GLN A 548 5.00 1.41 -10.94
N ALA A 549 4.40 0.66 -10.00
CA ALA A 549 3.37 -0.33 -10.27
C ALA A 549 2.16 -0.19 -9.36
N PHE A 550 1.10 -0.95 -9.68
CA PHE A 550 0.01 -1.20 -8.74
C PHE A 550 0.42 -2.32 -7.78
N HIS A 551 0.27 -2.06 -6.49
CA HIS A 551 0.45 -3.02 -5.40
C HIS A 551 -0.88 -3.19 -4.65
N VAL A 552 -1.02 -4.28 -3.91
CA VAL A 552 -2.17 -4.50 -3.01
C VAL A 552 -1.74 -4.25 -1.58
N TYR A 553 -2.22 -3.17 -0.99
CA TYR A 553 -1.99 -2.80 0.41
C TYR A 553 -3.17 -3.29 1.25
N GLU A 554 -2.91 -4.05 2.32
CA GLU A 554 -3.96 -4.69 3.10
C GLU A 554 -3.73 -4.57 4.61
N VAL A 555 -4.83 -4.54 5.36
CA VAL A 555 -4.82 -4.73 6.81
C VAL A 555 -5.91 -5.72 7.20
N GLU A 556 -5.57 -6.66 8.07
CA GLU A 556 -6.51 -7.50 8.81
C GLU A 556 -6.47 -7.09 10.28
N TRP A 557 -7.63 -6.81 10.88
CA TRP A 557 -7.70 -6.64 12.33
C TRP A 557 -8.77 -7.46 13.01
N SER A 558 -8.56 -7.60 14.31
CA SER A 558 -9.32 -8.40 15.25
C SER A 558 -9.16 -7.77 16.63
N PRO A 559 -9.99 -8.14 17.62
CA PRO A 559 -9.78 -7.71 19.00
C PRO A 559 -8.47 -8.21 19.60
N GLU A 560 -7.73 -9.11 18.93
CA GLU A 560 -6.45 -9.66 19.40
C GLU A 560 -5.21 -8.94 18.84
N ARG A 561 -5.28 -8.45 17.60
CA ARG A 561 -4.13 -7.87 16.85
C ARG A 561 -4.58 -7.18 15.56
N ILE A 562 -3.70 -6.35 15.03
CA ILE A 562 -3.71 -5.80 13.67
C ILE A 562 -2.53 -6.39 12.89
N ASN A 563 -2.75 -6.86 11.66
CA ASN A 563 -1.77 -7.44 10.73
C ASN A 563 -1.81 -6.69 9.39
N TRP A 564 -0.66 -6.27 8.84
CA TRP A 564 -0.57 -5.59 7.54
C TRP A 564 0.12 -6.45 6.49
N TYR A 565 -0.36 -6.37 5.26
CA TYR A 565 0.16 -7.10 4.11
C TYR A 565 0.42 -6.15 2.93
N ILE A 566 1.45 -6.46 2.14
CA ILE A 566 1.69 -5.85 0.83
C ILE A 566 1.87 -6.97 -0.19
N ASP A 567 1.09 -6.94 -1.27
CA ASP A 567 0.99 -7.99 -2.29
C ASP A 567 0.71 -9.38 -1.70
N GLY A 568 -0.11 -9.44 -0.64
CA GLY A 568 -0.47 -10.66 0.09
C GLY A 568 0.62 -11.20 1.01
N ARG A 569 1.83 -10.62 0.99
CA ARG A 569 2.91 -10.93 1.93
C ARG A 569 2.73 -10.09 3.16
N SER A 570 2.71 -10.70 4.33
CA SER A 570 2.54 -9.94 5.55
C SER A 570 3.84 -9.29 6.01
N VAL A 571 3.76 -8.02 6.42
CA VAL A 571 4.91 -7.14 6.65
C VAL A 571 5.02 -6.66 8.10
N PHE A 572 3.88 -6.49 8.79
CA PHE A 572 3.84 -5.97 10.16
C PHE A 572 2.68 -6.59 10.96
N THR A 573 2.83 -6.63 12.30
CA THR A 573 1.80 -7.06 13.26
C THR A 573 1.94 -6.22 14.51
N SER A 574 0.83 -5.70 15.04
CA SER A 574 0.77 -4.96 16.30
C SER A 574 -0.30 -5.52 17.23
N THR A 575 0.05 -5.65 18.51
CA THR A 575 -0.89 -5.93 19.62
C THR A 575 -0.96 -4.74 20.59
N ARG A 576 -0.40 -3.58 20.23
CA ARG A 576 -0.35 -2.38 21.07
C ARG A 576 -1.68 -1.60 20.97
N GLY A 577 -2.10 -0.99 22.08
CA GLY A 577 -3.40 -0.31 22.21
C GLY A 577 -4.61 -1.23 22.43
N ARG A 578 -4.40 -2.52 22.71
CA ARG A 578 -5.48 -3.51 22.90
C ARG A 578 -6.10 -3.49 24.31
N ASP A 579 -5.27 -3.69 25.33
CA ASP A 579 -5.69 -3.96 26.72
C ASP A 579 -4.98 -3.06 27.76
N ASP A 580 -4.24 -2.03 27.35
CA ASP A 580 -3.38 -1.23 28.25
C ASP A 580 -4.09 -0.07 28.97
N GLY A 581 -5.43 -0.13 29.04
CA GLY A 581 -6.27 0.87 29.71
C GLY A 581 -6.43 2.18 28.93
N ARG A 582 -6.00 2.21 27.67
CA ARG A 582 -6.31 3.28 26.72
C ARG A 582 -7.63 3.01 26.03
N ASP A 583 -8.17 4.04 25.37
CA ASP A 583 -9.45 3.93 24.71
C ASP A 583 -9.39 2.99 23.49
N GLY A 584 -10.53 2.35 23.19
CA GLY A 584 -10.61 1.01 22.60
C GLY A 584 -10.36 0.88 21.09
N MET A 585 -9.15 1.24 20.64
CA MET A 585 -8.65 1.10 19.26
C MET A 585 -9.10 -0.19 18.55
N HIS A 586 -8.78 -1.36 19.13
CA HIS A 586 -9.00 -2.67 18.47
C HIS A 586 -10.49 -3.07 18.40
N THR A 587 -11.38 -2.26 18.99
CA THR A 587 -12.77 -2.64 19.27
C THR A 587 -13.82 -1.68 18.72
N ARG A 588 -13.46 -0.61 17.98
CA ARG A 588 -14.46 0.30 17.38
C ARG A 588 -14.70 0.03 15.87
N PRO A 589 -15.91 0.34 15.35
CA PRO A 589 -16.15 0.46 13.91
C PRO A 589 -15.26 1.52 13.25
N MET A 590 -14.74 1.23 12.06
CA MET A 590 -13.89 2.14 11.29
C MET A 590 -14.39 2.30 9.85
N PHE A 591 -14.06 3.43 9.21
CA PHE A 591 -14.34 3.70 7.80
C PHE A 591 -13.06 3.94 6.98
N PRO A 592 -12.96 3.37 5.75
CA PRO A 592 -11.91 3.70 4.78
C PRO A 592 -11.83 5.18 4.40
N ILE A 593 -10.59 5.69 4.31
CA ILE A 593 -10.18 7.01 3.81
C ILE A 593 -9.09 6.81 2.74
N LEU A 594 -9.19 7.56 1.64
CA LEU A 594 -8.22 7.62 0.54
C LEU A 594 -7.89 9.09 0.26
N GLU A 595 -6.62 9.48 0.29
CA GLU A 595 -6.23 10.88 0.03
C GLU A 595 -4.79 11.02 -0.48
N THR A 596 -4.46 12.22 -0.93
CA THR A 596 -3.06 12.66 -1.08
C THR A 596 -2.85 13.99 -0.36
N GLN A 597 -2.06 13.97 0.70
CA GLN A 597 -1.58 15.17 1.40
C GLN A 597 -0.41 15.79 0.61
N VAL A 598 -0.20 17.11 0.76
CA VAL A 598 0.83 17.84 0.00
C VAL A 598 1.48 18.92 0.86
N GLY A 599 2.81 18.89 0.97
CA GLY A 599 3.63 19.87 1.69
C GLY A 599 3.50 19.82 3.23
N ASP A 600 4.38 20.54 3.93
CA ASP A 600 4.42 20.64 5.40
C ASP A 600 4.35 19.27 6.13
N GLY A 601 4.05 19.25 7.44
CA GLY A 601 3.86 18.00 8.19
C GLY A 601 5.07 17.06 8.18
N TRP A 602 4.81 15.76 8.08
CA TRP A 602 5.84 14.72 8.05
C TRP A 602 6.54 14.61 6.69
N VAL A 603 5.80 14.84 5.59
CA VAL A 603 6.37 14.82 4.23
C VAL A 603 7.29 16.02 3.95
N GLY A 604 7.13 17.12 4.68
CA GLY A 604 7.95 18.32 4.55
C GLY A 604 7.58 19.19 3.34
N ASP A 605 8.36 20.24 3.12
CA ASP A 605 8.07 21.21 2.05
C ASP A 605 8.17 20.61 0.64
N VAL A 606 7.17 20.93 -0.20
CA VAL A 606 7.26 20.81 -1.65
C VAL A 606 8.43 21.63 -2.20
N ASP A 607 8.96 21.22 -3.35
CA ASP A 607 9.98 21.99 -4.05
C ASP A 607 9.37 23.18 -4.80
N TYR A 608 9.46 24.36 -4.18
CA TYR A 608 9.03 25.63 -4.76
C TYR A 608 9.82 26.05 -6.01
N SER A 609 11.00 25.45 -6.29
CA SER A 609 11.71 25.61 -7.57
C SER A 609 11.12 24.76 -8.70
N ARG A 610 10.19 23.85 -8.37
CA ARG A 610 9.41 23.00 -9.28
C ARG A 610 10.25 22.00 -10.07
N GLN A 611 11.39 21.57 -9.53
CA GLN A 611 12.30 20.61 -10.16
C GLN A 611 12.15 19.19 -9.56
N ASN A 612 11.76 19.08 -8.28
CA ASN A 612 11.69 17.82 -7.53
C ASN A 612 10.27 17.40 -7.13
N THR A 613 9.27 18.29 -7.26
CA THR A 613 7.85 17.96 -7.05
C THR A 613 7.12 17.95 -8.40
N LYS A 614 6.36 16.90 -8.70
CA LYS A 614 5.52 16.81 -9.92
C LYS A 614 4.36 17.79 -9.82
N GLN A 615 4.27 18.72 -10.78
CA GLN A 615 3.31 19.84 -10.73
C GLN A 615 1.86 19.44 -11.01
N ASN A 616 1.66 18.24 -11.53
CA ASN A 616 0.39 17.57 -11.76
C ASN A 616 0.64 16.06 -11.69
N SER A 617 0.01 15.32 -10.77
CA SER A 617 0.17 13.85 -10.67
C SER A 617 -0.97 13.16 -9.91
N ASP A 618 -1.28 11.93 -10.28
CA ASP A 618 -2.41 11.15 -9.73
C ASP A 618 -1.95 9.99 -8.84
N PHE A 619 -2.55 9.89 -7.66
CA PHE A 619 -2.66 8.63 -6.93
C PHE A 619 -3.81 7.82 -7.54
N LEU A 620 -3.53 6.60 -7.99
CA LEU A 620 -4.51 5.75 -8.69
C LEU A 620 -4.95 4.56 -7.82
N VAL A 621 -6.24 4.31 -7.74
CA VAL A 621 -6.83 3.16 -7.02
C VAL A 621 -7.72 2.36 -7.97
N ASP A 622 -7.46 1.06 -8.07
CA ASP A 622 -8.16 0.10 -8.93
C ASP A 622 -9.40 -0.48 -8.23
N TRP A 623 -9.25 -0.87 -6.96
CA TRP A 623 -10.38 -1.28 -6.12
C TRP A 623 -10.06 -1.16 -4.64
N VAL A 624 -11.12 -0.99 -3.85
CA VAL A 624 -11.15 -1.20 -2.39
C VAL A 624 -12.09 -2.37 -2.13
N ARG A 625 -11.64 -3.39 -1.41
CA ARG A 625 -12.44 -4.55 -1.03
C ARG A 625 -12.32 -4.81 0.46
N VAL A 626 -13.45 -5.00 1.13
CA VAL A 626 -13.54 -5.31 2.55
C VAL A 626 -14.17 -6.68 2.73
N TYR A 627 -13.46 -7.53 3.46
CA TYR A 627 -13.84 -8.89 3.77
C TYR A 627 -14.09 -9.04 5.27
N GLN A 628 -15.10 -9.82 5.61
CA GLN A 628 -15.45 -10.18 6.99
C GLN A 628 -15.77 -11.69 7.05
N ARG A 629 -16.17 -12.20 8.21
CA ARG A 629 -16.80 -13.53 8.27
C ARG A 629 -18.24 -13.42 7.77
N ALA A 630 -18.79 -14.50 7.24
CA ALA A 630 -20.20 -14.56 6.83
C ALA A 630 -21.20 -14.25 7.98
N ASP A 631 -20.81 -14.52 9.23
CA ASP A 631 -21.59 -14.27 10.46
C ASP A 631 -21.27 -12.93 11.14
N GLN A 632 -20.37 -12.11 10.58
CA GLN A 632 -19.86 -10.92 11.26
C GLN A 632 -20.94 -9.84 11.40
N ASP A 633 -21.08 -9.34 12.63
CA ASP A 633 -21.99 -8.26 12.99
C ASP A 633 -21.81 -7.01 12.09
N GLN A 634 -22.92 -6.36 11.74
CA GLN A 634 -22.97 -5.24 10.81
C GLN A 634 -23.14 -3.92 11.56
N VAL A 635 -22.34 -2.92 11.18
CA VAL A 635 -22.41 -1.58 11.75
C VAL A 635 -23.69 -0.86 11.29
N ARG A 636 -24.27 -0.09 12.19
CA ARG A 636 -25.40 0.81 11.97
C ARG A 636 -25.03 2.20 12.45
N PHE A 637 -25.54 3.24 11.80
CA PHE A 637 -25.38 4.61 12.30
C PHE A 637 -26.58 5.50 11.94
N ASP A 638 -26.81 6.48 12.80
CA ASP A 638 -27.77 7.56 12.62
C ASP A 638 -27.06 8.90 12.85
N ASP A 639 -27.17 9.79 11.85
CA ASP A 639 -26.64 11.16 11.83
C ASP A 639 -27.68 12.20 12.26
N LEU A 640 -28.82 11.75 12.78
CA LEU A 640 -29.86 12.55 13.43
C LEU A 640 -30.50 13.61 12.51
N GLU A 641 -30.72 13.24 11.24
CA GLU A 641 -31.48 14.05 10.28
C GLU A 641 -32.96 14.20 10.67
N GLY A 642 -33.50 13.30 11.49
CA GLY A 642 -34.86 13.36 12.04
C GLY A 642 -34.98 12.75 13.44
N LEU A 643 -36.13 13.02 14.07
CA LEU A 643 -36.48 12.54 15.42
C LEU A 643 -37.43 11.33 15.43
N SER A 644 -37.86 10.86 14.25
CA SER A 644 -38.68 9.65 14.08
C SER A 644 -38.71 9.27 12.59
N ASP A 645 -37.55 8.91 12.05
CA ASP A 645 -37.27 8.74 10.63
C ASP A 645 -36.86 7.33 10.20
N ALA A 646 -36.89 6.33 11.10
CA ALA A 646 -36.54 4.93 10.80
C ALA A 646 -37.17 4.36 9.51
N LYS A 647 -38.37 4.81 9.14
CA LYS A 647 -39.10 4.39 7.93
C LYS A 647 -38.54 4.93 6.61
N GLN A 648 -37.55 5.83 6.64
CA GLN A 648 -36.88 6.34 5.45
C GLN A 648 -35.82 5.38 4.89
N PHE A 649 -35.31 4.47 5.72
CA PHE A 649 -34.22 3.56 5.35
C PHE A 649 -34.75 2.14 5.09
N PRO A 650 -34.24 1.42 4.07
CA PRO A 650 -34.62 0.03 3.82
C PRO A 650 -34.02 -0.91 4.87
N ALA A 651 -34.65 -2.07 5.07
CA ALA A 651 -34.10 -3.14 5.92
C ALA A 651 -32.68 -3.53 5.47
N GLY A 652 -31.79 -3.79 6.43
CA GLY A 652 -30.39 -4.13 6.18
C GLY A 652 -29.44 -2.94 5.91
N ALA A 653 -29.94 -1.71 5.75
CA ALA A 653 -29.13 -0.53 5.49
C ALA A 653 -28.14 -0.20 6.62
N TYR A 654 -26.95 0.29 6.26
CA TYR A 654 -25.96 0.80 7.22
C TYR A 654 -26.45 2.06 7.94
N ARG A 655 -27.06 2.98 7.18
CA ARG A 655 -27.74 4.15 7.74
C ARG A 655 -29.13 3.75 8.24
N ILE A 656 -29.44 4.13 9.46
CA ILE A 656 -30.76 3.97 10.10
C ILE A 656 -31.26 5.32 10.61
N GLY A 657 -32.51 5.36 11.04
CA GLY A 657 -33.12 6.50 11.71
C GLY A 657 -33.71 6.10 13.06
N SER A 658 -34.09 7.11 13.84
CA SER A 658 -34.77 6.92 15.12
C SER A 658 -36.18 6.37 14.94
N SER A 659 -36.61 5.44 15.81
CA SER A 659 -37.96 4.87 15.80
C SER A 659 -38.95 5.74 16.57
N ALA A 660 -38.48 6.46 17.59
CA ALA A 660 -39.26 7.43 18.36
C ALA A 660 -38.37 8.46 19.07
N ALA A 661 -38.93 9.63 19.37
CA ALA A 661 -38.36 10.63 20.26
C ALA A 661 -39.46 11.26 21.13
N THR A 662 -39.06 11.85 22.25
CA THR A 662 -39.96 12.65 23.09
C THR A 662 -40.14 14.06 22.54
N ASP A 663 -41.31 14.66 22.76
CA ASP A 663 -41.69 15.96 22.18
C ASP A 663 -40.78 17.13 22.60
N GLY A 664 -40.01 17.01 23.68
CA GLY A 664 -39.06 18.02 24.16
C GLY A 664 -37.69 18.01 23.46
N LEU A 665 -37.52 17.29 22.35
CA LEU A 665 -36.31 17.33 21.52
C LEU A 665 -36.49 18.17 20.24
N GLU A 666 -35.40 18.76 19.74
CA GLU A 666 -35.33 19.43 18.44
C GLU A 666 -34.01 19.19 17.70
N THR A 667 -34.07 19.20 16.36
CA THR A 667 -32.92 19.04 15.47
C THR A 667 -32.22 20.39 15.23
N VAL A 668 -30.89 20.37 15.25
CA VAL A 668 -30.02 21.52 15.01
C VAL A 668 -29.16 21.24 13.77
N SER A 669 -29.36 22.02 12.71
CA SER A 669 -28.56 21.96 11.49
C SER A 669 -27.54 23.11 11.39
N ASN A 670 -26.67 23.08 10.38
CA ASN A 670 -25.74 24.18 10.09
C ASN A 670 -26.48 25.54 9.96
N GLY A 671 -25.98 26.58 10.64
CA GLY A 671 -26.62 27.90 10.72
C GLY A 671 -25.67 29.00 11.21
N SER A 672 -26.18 30.22 11.37
CA SER A 672 -25.34 31.40 11.67
C SER A 672 -25.04 31.62 13.16
N LYS A 673 -25.75 30.93 14.07
CA LYS A 673 -25.45 30.97 15.50
C LYS A 673 -24.23 30.10 15.82
N GLN A 674 -23.49 30.44 16.87
CA GLN A 674 -22.31 29.68 17.31
C GLN A 674 -22.63 28.19 17.53
N TRP A 675 -23.75 27.90 18.18
CA TRP A 675 -24.26 26.55 18.46
C TRP A 675 -24.88 25.82 17.26
N GLN A 676 -25.04 26.49 16.11
CA GLN A 676 -25.56 25.91 14.86
C GLN A 676 -24.43 25.68 13.84
N ASN A 677 -23.51 26.63 13.72
CA ASN A 677 -22.47 26.66 12.70
C ASN A 677 -21.59 25.41 12.78
N LYS A 678 -21.53 24.63 11.69
CA LYS A 678 -20.68 23.43 11.56
C LYS A 678 -19.22 23.74 11.92
N ASN A 679 -18.75 24.96 11.61
CA ASN A 679 -17.41 25.46 11.91
C ASN A 679 -17.21 25.85 13.40
N ASN A 680 -17.89 25.19 14.33
CA ASN A 680 -17.65 25.27 15.77
C ASN A 680 -17.53 23.89 16.45
N PHE A 681 -17.63 22.82 15.66
CA PHE A 681 -17.60 21.42 16.07
C PHE A 681 -16.38 20.76 15.41
N PHE A 682 -15.19 21.07 15.92
CA PHE A 682 -13.90 20.65 15.32
C PHE A 682 -13.14 19.66 16.20
N TYR A 683 -12.27 18.89 15.55
CA TYR A 683 -11.20 18.13 16.18
C TYR A 683 -9.91 18.28 15.35
N GLU A 684 -8.76 18.56 16.01
CA GLU A 684 -7.44 18.77 15.37
C GLU A 684 -7.44 19.66 14.10
N GLY A 685 -8.31 20.68 14.06
CA GLY A 685 -8.38 21.65 12.96
C GLY A 685 -9.16 21.21 11.73
N GLN A 686 -9.67 19.97 11.69
CA GLN A 686 -10.50 19.47 10.59
C GLN A 686 -12.01 19.62 10.88
N PRO A 687 -12.82 20.16 9.94
CA PRO A 687 -14.28 20.10 10.01
C PRO A 687 -14.78 18.67 10.09
N ARG A 688 -15.81 18.44 10.89
CA ARG A 688 -16.53 17.17 10.89
C ARG A 688 -17.91 17.35 10.25
N TYR A 689 -18.32 16.34 9.48
CA TYR A 689 -19.51 16.36 8.62
C TYR A 689 -20.84 16.16 9.34
N GLU A 690 -20.93 16.40 10.66
CA GLU A 690 -22.20 16.40 11.38
C GLU A 690 -23.04 17.63 10.99
N THR A 691 -23.75 17.51 9.86
CA THR A 691 -24.67 18.51 9.32
C THR A 691 -25.88 18.73 10.22
N ASN A 692 -26.24 17.72 11.02
CA ASN A 692 -27.34 17.71 11.97
C ASN A 692 -26.88 17.19 13.34
N ARG A 693 -27.58 17.64 14.39
CA ARG A 693 -27.42 17.30 15.80
C ARG A 693 -28.80 17.39 16.48
N VAL A 694 -28.95 16.89 17.71
CA VAL A 694 -30.20 16.99 18.49
C VAL A 694 -29.92 17.57 19.87
N MET A 695 -30.79 18.45 20.32
CA MET A 695 -30.79 18.99 21.69
C MET A 695 -32.20 18.99 22.29
N THR A 696 -32.28 19.21 23.60
CA THR A 696 -33.54 19.49 24.28
C THR A 696 -34.05 20.90 23.97
N LYS A 697 -35.36 21.12 23.94
CA LYS A 697 -35.99 22.45 23.87
C LYS A 697 -35.85 23.21 25.20
N GLU A 698 -35.97 24.53 25.15
CA GLU A 698 -35.94 25.41 26.35
C GLU A 698 -37.09 25.14 27.34
N ASP A 699 -38.23 24.64 26.86
CA ASP A 699 -39.40 24.28 27.66
C ASP A 699 -39.52 22.78 27.96
N ALA A 700 -38.44 22.01 27.71
CA ALA A 700 -38.45 20.57 27.91
C ALA A 700 -38.52 20.17 29.40
N ASP A 701 -39.49 19.32 29.73
CA ASP A 701 -39.55 18.58 30.98
C ASP A 701 -38.34 17.62 31.14
N ALA A 702 -38.15 17.08 32.34
CA ALA A 702 -37.07 16.12 32.61
C ALA A 702 -37.17 14.83 31.77
N ASP A 703 -36.02 14.16 31.58
CA ASP A 703 -35.87 12.85 30.93
C ASP A 703 -36.42 12.76 29.49
N GLN A 704 -36.03 13.72 28.65
CA GLN A 704 -36.20 13.60 27.19
C GLN A 704 -35.33 12.47 26.62
N SER A 705 -35.81 11.77 25.59
CA SER A 705 -35.04 10.68 24.97
C SER A 705 -35.35 10.49 23.48
N ILE A 706 -34.35 9.97 22.78
CA ILE A 706 -34.44 9.47 21.40
C ILE A 706 -34.15 7.97 21.40
N THR A 707 -34.92 7.21 20.63
CA THR A 707 -34.98 5.74 20.67
C THR A 707 -34.76 5.17 19.27
N TRP A 708 -34.00 4.08 19.19
CA TRP A 708 -33.78 3.31 17.98
C TRP A 708 -34.23 1.86 18.17
N PHE A 709 -34.80 1.28 17.11
CA PHE A 709 -35.05 -0.15 17.00
C PHE A 709 -33.89 -0.81 16.26
N VAL A 710 -33.06 -1.54 17.01
CA VAL A 710 -31.88 -2.28 16.51
C VAL A 710 -31.91 -3.70 17.09
N PRO A 711 -32.69 -4.63 16.50
CA PRO A 711 -32.76 -6.02 16.95
C PRO A 711 -31.40 -6.70 16.97
N GLY A 712 -31.06 -7.34 18.09
CA GLY A 712 -29.79 -8.05 18.22
C GLY A 712 -28.57 -7.13 18.32
N VAL A 713 -28.76 -5.88 18.74
CA VAL A 713 -27.67 -4.95 19.05
C VAL A 713 -26.72 -5.53 20.11
N LYS A 714 -25.42 -5.36 19.89
CA LYS A 714 -24.33 -5.80 20.76
C LYS A 714 -23.69 -4.62 21.49
N ASP A 715 -23.37 -3.57 20.76
CA ASP A 715 -22.72 -2.36 21.26
C ASP A 715 -23.47 -1.11 20.77
N ALA A 716 -23.45 -0.04 21.56
CA ALA A 716 -23.96 1.27 21.19
C ALA A 716 -22.95 2.37 21.56
N HIS A 717 -22.68 3.28 20.63
CA HIS A 717 -21.75 4.40 20.79
C HIS A 717 -22.50 5.69 20.49
N LEU A 718 -22.43 6.68 21.38
CA LEU A 718 -22.98 8.01 21.14
C LEU A 718 -21.86 9.03 21.06
N THR A 719 -21.90 9.89 20.05
CA THR A 719 -21.06 11.10 20.00
C THR A 719 -21.90 12.29 20.44
N ALA A 720 -21.40 13.08 21.38
CA ALA A 720 -22.02 14.33 21.79
C ALA A 720 -21.01 15.49 21.88
N TYR A 721 -21.54 16.70 21.80
CA TYR A 721 -20.81 17.96 21.86
C TYR A 721 -21.25 18.79 23.06
N TYR A 722 -20.27 19.29 23.81
CA TYR A 722 -20.44 20.10 25.01
C TYR A 722 -19.75 21.45 24.85
N GLN A 723 -20.42 22.55 25.19
CA GLN A 723 -19.84 23.90 25.11
C GLN A 723 -18.49 23.98 25.83
N THR A 724 -17.52 24.71 25.27
CA THR A 724 -16.23 24.99 25.91
C THR A 724 -16.31 26.22 26.83
N ILE A 725 -15.55 26.19 27.92
CA ILE A 725 -15.44 27.27 28.89
C ILE A 725 -14.50 28.35 28.31
N TYR A 726 -15.10 29.40 27.75
CA TYR A 726 -14.43 30.43 26.94
C TYR A 726 -13.20 31.14 27.57
N ASP A 727 -13.06 31.14 28.90
CA ASP A 727 -11.93 31.76 29.62
C ASP A 727 -10.98 30.74 30.28
N ARG A 728 -11.14 29.44 30.00
CA ARG A 728 -10.38 28.37 30.63
C ARG A 728 -9.63 27.54 29.58
N HIS A 729 -8.31 27.69 29.58
CA HIS A 729 -7.38 26.90 28.77
C HIS A 729 -6.08 26.62 29.52
N ALA A 730 -5.32 25.63 29.05
CA ALA A 730 -4.00 25.29 29.57
C ALA A 730 -3.05 24.90 28.42
N TRP A 731 -1.76 25.20 28.55
CA TRP A 731 -0.78 24.74 27.58
C TRP A 731 -0.47 23.25 27.79
N SER A 732 -0.69 22.42 26.76
CA SER A 732 -0.33 21.01 26.76
C SER A 732 0.97 20.80 25.98
N ASN A 733 2.01 20.33 26.68
CA ASN A 733 3.26 19.93 26.05
C ASN A 733 3.09 18.67 25.18
N ALA A 734 2.15 17.79 25.52
CA ALA A 734 1.89 16.55 24.77
C ALA A 734 1.20 16.83 23.42
N ALA A 735 0.24 17.76 23.40
CA ALA A 735 -0.40 18.22 22.16
C ALA A 735 0.35 19.36 21.45
N ASN A 736 1.45 19.87 22.05
CA ASN A 736 2.19 21.06 21.59
C ASN A 736 1.28 22.27 21.28
N GLY A 737 0.29 22.52 22.14
CA GLY A 737 -0.76 23.50 21.87
C GLY A 737 -1.62 23.83 23.09
N TRP A 738 -2.50 24.81 22.93
CA TRP A 738 -3.47 25.17 23.96
C TRP A 738 -4.65 24.18 23.97
N HIS A 739 -4.95 23.66 25.14
CA HIS A 739 -6.06 22.77 25.44
C HIS A 739 -7.21 23.55 26.09
N GLY A 740 -8.41 23.44 25.52
CA GLY A 740 -9.64 24.02 26.06
C GLY A 740 -10.33 23.08 27.05
N TYR A 741 -11.34 23.57 27.78
CA TYR A 741 -12.07 22.76 28.76
C TYR A 741 -13.58 22.71 28.47
N SER A 742 -14.17 21.52 28.47
CA SER A 742 -15.63 21.32 28.40
C SER A 742 -16.33 21.84 29.65
N ILE A 743 -17.57 22.35 29.54
CA ILE A 743 -18.44 22.69 30.68
C ILE A 743 -18.62 21.52 31.67
N ARG A 744 -18.51 20.26 31.21
CA ARG A 744 -18.52 19.05 32.07
C ARG A 744 -17.48 19.14 33.19
N SER A 745 -16.32 19.74 32.91
CA SER A 745 -15.20 19.92 33.86
C SER A 745 -15.37 21.12 34.82
N GLY A 746 -16.47 21.88 34.70
CA GLY A 746 -16.74 23.09 35.48
C GLY A 746 -18.08 23.06 36.23
N LEU A 747 -18.82 21.95 36.23
CA LEU A 747 -20.13 21.82 36.85
C LEU A 747 -20.08 22.09 38.36
N ASN A 748 -21.12 22.76 38.88
CA ASN A 748 -21.29 23.04 40.29
C ASN A 748 -22.20 22.01 40.98
N ASP A 749 -22.19 22.01 42.31
CA ASP A 749 -23.11 21.28 43.20
C ASP A 749 -23.19 19.76 42.96
N GLY A 750 -22.19 19.16 42.30
CA GLY A 750 -22.16 17.74 41.96
C GLY A 750 -23.10 17.34 40.81
N ALA A 751 -23.56 18.31 40.01
CA ALA A 751 -24.41 18.04 38.85
C ALA A 751 -23.69 17.17 37.81
N ASN A 752 -24.49 16.42 37.04
CA ASN A 752 -24.04 15.61 35.91
C ASN A 752 -24.91 15.93 34.68
N ILE A 753 -24.28 16.13 33.53
CA ILE A 753 -24.94 16.42 32.23
C ILE A 753 -24.62 15.34 31.17
N ASP A 754 -24.28 14.15 31.62
CA ASP A 754 -23.99 13.01 30.78
C ASP A 754 -25.28 12.37 30.24
N PHE A 755 -25.21 11.89 28.99
CA PHE A 755 -26.24 11.06 28.41
C PHE A 755 -26.30 9.71 29.13
N ARG A 756 -27.52 9.20 29.36
CA ARG A 756 -27.71 7.82 29.81
C ARG A 756 -28.10 6.96 28.61
N VAL A 757 -27.51 5.77 28.50
CA VAL A 757 -27.96 4.75 27.55
C VAL A 757 -28.85 3.77 28.31
N GLU A 758 -30.04 3.52 27.78
CA GLU A 758 -30.97 2.52 28.32
C GLU A 758 -31.38 1.56 27.20
N THR A 759 -31.66 0.32 27.58
CA THR A 759 -31.97 -0.79 26.66
C THR A 759 -33.32 -1.41 26.99
N SER A 760 -33.97 -1.99 25.97
CA SER A 760 -35.22 -2.72 26.13
C SER A 760 -35.35 -3.88 25.13
N LYS A 761 -36.06 -4.92 25.56
CA LYS A 761 -36.41 -6.10 24.72
C LYS A 761 -37.81 -5.98 24.10
N ASP A 762 -38.66 -5.13 24.66
CA ASP A 762 -40.10 -5.00 24.36
C ASP A 762 -40.54 -3.55 24.03
N GLY A 763 -39.66 -2.55 24.23
CA GLY A 763 -39.95 -1.13 24.05
C GLY A 763 -40.69 -0.48 25.22
N ALA A 764 -41.12 -1.26 26.22
CA ALA A 764 -41.92 -0.81 27.35
C ALA A 764 -41.15 -0.85 28.68
N THR A 765 -40.32 -1.88 28.88
CA THR A 765 -39.49 -2.10 30.06
C THR A 765 -38.06 -1.68 29.77
N TRP A 766 -37.54 -0.69 30.50
CA TRP A 766 -36.23 -0.08 30.24
C TRP A 766 -35.23 -0.36 31.35
N GLU A 767 -34.03 -0.81 30.98
CA GLU A 767 -32.92 -1.10 31.89
C GLU A 767 -31.69 -0.22 31.53
N PRO A 768 -31.02 0.41 32.51
CA PRO A 768 -29.83 1.23 32.25
C PRO A 768 -28.65 0.37 31.83
N ALA A 769 -28.00 0.76 30.72
CA ALA A 769 -26.76 0.15 30.28
C ALA A 769 -25.55 0.68 31.07
N LYS A 770 -24.48 -0.11 31.15
CA LYS A 770 -23.19 0.37 31.64
C LYS A 770 -22.50 1.15 30.54
N VAL A 771 -22.23 2.43 30.78
CA VAL A 771 -21.61 3.35 29.81
C VAL A 771 -20.19 3.71 30.27
N SER A 772 -19.23 3.61 29.35
CA SER A 772 -17.92 4.26 29.45
C SER A 772 -18.01 5.65 28.83
N VAL A 773 -17.42 6.67 29.45
CA VAL A 773 -17.48 8.04 28.94
C VAL A 773 -16.07 8.56 28.70
N VAL A 774 -15.80 8.98 27.47
CA VAL A 774 -14.48 9.43 27.01
C VAL A 774 -14.54 10.87 26.57
N ASP A 775 -13.82 11.74 27.28
CA ASP A 775 -13.49 13.07 26.78
C ASP A 775 -12.36 12.97 25.76
N ASN A 776 -12.64 13.32 24.51
CA ASN A 776 -11.63 13.42 23.46
C ASN A 776 -10.74 14.65 23.68
N TYR A 777 -9.70 14.83 22.86
CA TYR A 777 -8.87 16.04 22.94
C TYR A 777 -9.69 17.30 22.59
N ILE A 778 -9.50 18.36 23.37
CA ILE A 778 -10.18 19.64 23.23
C ILE A 778 -9.11 20.70 22.90
N ALA A 779 -9.09 21.18 21.66
CA ALA A 779 -8.26 22.35 21.31
C ALA A 779 -8.84 23.62 21.98
N ASP A 780 -8.03 24.65 22.14
CA ASP A 780 -8.45 25.95 22.74
C ASP A 780 -9.55 26.66 21.93
N HIS A 781 -9.63 26.40 20.62
CA HIS A 781 -10.61 27.00 19.71
C HIS A 781 -11.33 25.92 18.88
N PRO A 782 -12.25 25.19 19.50
CA PRO A 782 -13.64 25.26 19.06
C PRO A 782 -14.57 25.67 20.19
N ALA A 783 -15.80 26.06 19.84
CA ALA A 783 -16.83 26.37 20.82
C ALA A 783 -17.39 25.12 21.53
N TYR A 784 -17.16 23.92 20.98
CA TYR A 784 -17.67 22.66 21.51
C TYR A 784 -16.60 21.55 21.58
N ALA A 785 -16.54 20.88 22.72
CA ALA A 785 -15.74 19.69 23.01
C ALA A 785 -16.50 18.41 22.68
N ARG A 786 -15.84 17.45 22.04
CA ARG A 786 -16.42 16.12 21.68
C ARG A 786 -16.27 15.14 22.85
N THR A 787 -17.34 14.47 23.23
CA THR A 787 -17.35 13.37 24.22
C THR A 787 -18.04 12.15 23.61
N THR A 788 -17.46 10.97 23.82
CA THR A 788 -18.00 9.68 23.37
C THR A 788 -18.58 8.90 24.55
N PHE A 789 -19.70 8.22 24.33
CA PHE A 789 -20.38 7.36 25.32
C PHE A 789 -20.51 5.96 24.75
N ASP A 790 -19.72 5.00 25.26
CA ASP A 790 -19.69 3.63 24.76
C ASP A 790 -20.41 2.67 25.72
N ALA A 791 -21.42 1.98 25.23
CA ALA A 791 -22.15 0.92 25.93
C ALA A 791 -21.89 -0.42 25.24
N TYR A 792 -20.81 -1.09 25.68
CA TYR A 792 -20.38 -2.39 25.16
C TYR A 792 -21.16 -3.56 25.77
N SER A 793 -21.30 -4.66 25.02
CA SER A 793 -21.85 -5.94 25.49
C SER A 793 -23.25 -5.83 26.11
N LEU A 794 -24.15 -5.18 25.37
CA LEU A 794 -25.57 -5.01 25.73
C LEU A 794 -26.28 -6.36 25.94
N PRO A 795 -27.34 -6.42 26.77
CA PRO A 795 -28.00 -7.67 27.11
C PRO A 795 -28.55 -8.44 25.91
N GLU A 796 -28.42 -9.77 25.94
CA GLU A 796 -28.93 -10.64 24.86
C GLU A 796 -30.45 -10.46 24.66
N GLY A 797 -30.87 -10.35 23.40
CA GLY A 797 -32.27 -10.10 23.03
C GLY A 797 -32.72 -8.64 23.18
N THR A 798 -31.79 -7.69 23.40
CA THR A 798 -32.08 -6.26 23.25
C THR A 798 -32.56 -5.96 21.83
N LYS A 799 -33.60 -5.15 21.72
CA LYS A 799 -34.16 -4.68 20.45
C LYS A 799 -34.25 -3.17 20.34
N TYR A 800 -34.30 -2.48 21.48
CA TYR A 800 -34.37 -1.04 21.53
C TYR A 800 -33.22 -0.48 22.37
N VAL A 801 -32.64 0.61 21.88
CA VAL A 801 -31.68 1.43 22.62
C VAL A 801 -32.23 2.85 22.65
N ARG A 802 -32.14 3.53 23.79
CA ARG A 802 -32.46 4.97 23.87
C ARG A 802 -31.33 5.75 24.52
N ALA A 803 -31.07 6.93 23.97
CA ALA A 803 -30.25 7.95 24.59
C ALA A 803 -31.17 8.89 25.37
N VAL A 804 -31.02 8.92 26.69
CA VAL A 804 -31.75 9.85 27.58
C VAL A 804 -30.88 11.07 27.82
N PHE A 805 -31.42 12.24 27.47
CA PHE A 805 -30.77 13.53 27.63
C PHE A 805 -30.71 13.92 29.12
N PRO A 806 -29.67 14.65 29.55
CA PRO A 806 -29.60 15.17 30.90
C PRO A 806 -30.70 16.22 31.17
N ASN A 807 -31.20 16.27 32.41
CA ASN A 807 -32.01 17.39 32.85
C ASN A 807 -31.10 18.59 33.18
N LEU A 808 -31.17 19.66 32.37
CA LEU A 808 -30.34 20.85 32.52
C LEU A 808 -30.93 21.90 33.48
N ASN A 809 -32.17 21.72 33.93
CA ASN A 809 -32.88 22.70 34.74
C ASN A 809 -32.17 22.99 36.07
N GLY A 810 -31.73 24.24 36.25
CA GLY A 810 -30.99 24.68 37.44
C GLY A 810 -29.51 24.25 37.48
N VAL A 811 -29.03 23.52 36.47
CA VAL A 811 -27.61 23.15 36.36
C VAL A 811 -26.78 24.40 36.02
N THR A 812 -25.60 24.50 36.62
CA THR A 812 -24.70 25.63 36.43
C THR A 812 -23.25 25.15 36.38
N TYR A 813 -22.41 25.89 35.65
CA TYR A 813 -20.96 25.68 35.62
C TYR A 813 -20.22 26.96 36.05
N SER A 814 -18.93 26.82 36.37
CA SER A 814 -18.06 27.91 36.77
C SER A 814 -16.97 28.18 35.71
N THR A 815 -16.81 29.46 35.35
CA THR A 815 -15.73 29.91 34.44
C THR A 815 -14.40 30.04 35.21
N ALA A 816 -13.26 30.17 34.52
CA ALA A 816 -11.96 30.36 35.16
C ALA A 816 -11.91 31.65 36.02
N ALA A 817 -12.65 32.68 35.63
CA ALA A 817 -12.84 33.91 36.42
C ALA A 817 -13.78 33.74 37.64
N GLY A 818 -14.22 32.51 37.96
CA GLY A 818 -15.10 32.21 39.09
C GLY A 818 -16.56 32.67 38.91
N ARG A 819 -16.98 32.97 37.66
CA ARG A 819 -18.38 33.32 37.36
C ARG A 819 -19.21 32.04 37.29
N ARG A 820 -20.34 32.01 37.99
CA ARG A 820 -21.31 30.91 37.92
C ARG A 820 -22.36 31.22 36.86
N LEU A 821 -22.44 30.38 35.82
CA LEU A 821 -23.34 30.52 34.67
C LEU A 821 -24.30 29.33 34.59
N PRO A 822 -25.55 29.50 34.09
CA PRO A 822 -26.43 28.36 33.79
C PRO A 822 -25.85 27.54 32.64
N VAL A 823 -26.09 26.22 32.66
CA VAL A 823 -25.95 25.39 31.44
C VAL A 823 -27.21 25.59 30.60
N LEU A 824 -27.03 25.95 29.33
CA LEU A 824 -28.12 26.15 28.38
C LEU A 824 -28.36 24.87 27.58
N HIS A 825 -29.56 24.74 27.01
CA HIS A 825 -29.90 23.60 26.15
C HIS A 825 -29.05 23.54 24.88
N THR A 826 -28.61 24.69 24.38
CA THR A 826 -27.63 24.81 23.28
C THR A 826 -26.25 24.28 23.62
N ASP A 827 -25.92 24.09 24.90
CA ASP A 827 -24.58 23.73 25.36
C ASP A 827 -24.34 22.22 25.35
N VAL A 828 -25.39 21.40 25.15
CA VAL A 828 -25.32 19.93 25.13
C VAL A 828 -26.08 19.41 23.92
N GLN A 829 -25.36 18.88 22.93
CA GLN A 829 -25.92 18.42 21.67
C GLN A 829 -25.48 16.98 21.38
N LEU A 830 -26.43 16.07 21.17
CA LEU A 830 -26.15 14.74 20.62
C LEU A 830 -25.85 14.91 19.12
N ALA A 831 -24.80 14.28 18.62
CA ALA A 831 -24.36 14.40 17.23
C ALA A 831 -24.52 13.12 16.41
N LYS A 832 -24.43 11.95 17.07
CA LYS A 832 -24.44 10.67 16.37
C LYS A 832 -24.81 9.52 17.29
N ALA A 833 -25.41 8.49 16.72
CA ALA A 833 -25.47 7.16 17.31
C ALA A 833 -24.91 6.12 16.34
N THR A 834 -23.98 5.29 16.80
CA THR A 834 -23.40 4.15 16.06
C THR A 834 -23.72 2.88 16.85
N PHE A 835 -24.07 1.78 16.17
CA PHE A 835 -24.38 0.49 16.80
C PHE A 835 -23.70 -0.66 16.09
N LEU A 836 -23.36 -1.70 16.84
CA LEU A 836 -23.01 -3.02 16.28
C LEU A 836 -24.25 -3.92 16.33
N GLN A 837 -24.81 -4.28 15.18
CA GLN A 837 -26.00 -5.13 15.08
C GLN A 837 -25.64 -6.55 14.64
N SER A 838 -26.19 -7.56 15.31
CA SER A 838 -25.94 -8.95 14.91
C SER A 838 -26.45 -9.29 13.52
N LYS A 839 -25.64 -10.03 12.75
CA LYS A 839 -25.88 -10.27 11.32
C LYS A 839 -27.20 -11.01 11.04
N GLU A 840 -27.64 -11.87 11.95
CA GLU A 840 -28.90 -12.62 11.82
C GLU A 840 -30.14 -11.70 11.85
N HIS A 841 -30.05 -10.56 12.54
CA HIS A 841 -31.16 -9.65 12.82
C HIS A 841 -31.20 -8.41 11.91
N VAL A 842 -30.29 -8.28 10.94
CA VAL A 842 -30.17 -7.07 10.09
C VAL A 842 -31.41 -6.79 9.23
N ASN A 843 -32.22 -7.81 8.97
CA ASN A 843 -33.45 -7.73 8.18
C ASN A 843 -34.72 -7.71 9.05
N ASP A 844 -34.59 -7.76 10.38
CA ASP A 844 -35.72 -7.69 11.30
C ASP A 844 -36.29 -6.26 11.29
N VAL A 845 -37.45 -6.09 10.66
CA VAL A 845 -38.20 -4.83 10.66
C VAL A 845 -39.15 -4.76 11.84
N GLU A 846 -39.42 -3.55 12.31
CA GLU A 846 -40.47 -3.31 13.31
C GLU A 846 -41.81 -3.71 12.69
N GLN A 847 -42.41 -4.81 13.20
CA GLN A 847 -43.76 -5.20 12.83
C GLN A 847 -44.74 -4.18 13.42
N THR A 848 -45.00 -3.12 12.66
CA THR A 848 -46.12 -2.23 12.94
C THR A 848 -47.42 -3.02 12.75
N ASP A 849 -47.97 -3.54 13.84
CA ASP A 849 -49.32 -4.08 13.90
C ASP A 849 -50.28 -3.04 13.32
N THR A 850 -50.68 -3.24 12.07
CA THR A 850 -51.63 -2.35 11.41
C THR A 850 -53.00 -2.74 11.97
N PRO A 851 -53.74 -1.86 12.67
CA PRO A 851 -55.03 -2.24 13.22
C PRO A 851 -55.95 -2.66 12.07
N SER A 852 -56.29 -3.95 12.01
CA SER A 852 -57.21 -4.46 11.00
C SER A 852 -58.58 -3.83 11.22
N GLY A 853 -58.86 -2.77 10.45
CA GLY A 853 -60.06 -1.95 10.59
C GLY A 853 -61.32 -2.75 10.32
N ASN A 854 -61.91 -3.30 11.38
CA ASN A 854 -63.18 -4.01 11.33
C ASN A 854 -64.33 -3.00 11.23
N THR A 855 -64.63 -2.54 10.01
CA THR A 855 -65.64 -1.51 9.73
C THR A 855 -67.07 -2.06 9.78
N GLY A 856 -67.57 -2.26 10.99
CA GLY A 856 -68.96 -2.64 11.26
C GLY A 856 -69.88 -1.47 11.63
N GLY A 857 -70.51 -0.84 10.64
CA GLY A 857 -71.90 -0.34 10.78
C GLY A 857 -72.21 1.03 11.42
N ASN A 858 -72.39 2.02 10.53
CA ASN A 858 -73.67 2.74 10.33
C ASN A 858 -73.99 4.10 11.04
N ALA A 859 -74.62 4.97 10.22
CA ALA A 859 -75.52 6.11 10.51
C ALA A 859 -74.98 7.47 11.04
N GLY A 860 -75.33 8.56 10.35
CA GLY A 860 -75.28 9.94 10.87
C GLY A 860 -75.10 11.06 9.83
N THR A 861 -76.18 11.60 9.26
CA THR A 861 -76.16 12.70 8.26
C THR A 861 -76.32 14.11 8.88
N SER A 862 -75.65 15.15 8.34
CA SER A 862 -76.28 16.39 7.77
C SER A 862 -75.40 17.66 7.73
N GLY A 863 -75.34 18.34 6.56
CA GLY A 863 -75.14 19.81 6.35
C GLY A 863 -73.87 20.51 6.90
N SER A 864 -73.44 21.70 6.43
CA SER A 864 -73.75 22.50 5.23
C SER A 864 -72.69 23.61 5.03
N GLN A 865 -72.34 23.95 3.78
CA GLN A 865 -71.59 25.17 3.36
C GLN A 865 -72.41 26.46 3.67
N PRO A 866 -71.90 27.72 3.60
CA PRO A 866 -70.80 28.22 2.72
C PRO A 866 -69.89 29.37 3.25
N GLY A 867 -68.96 29.87 2.42
CA GLY A 867 -68.52 31.29 2.49
C GLY A 867 -67.11 31.64 1.97
N VAL A 868 -67.00 32.24 0.77
CA VAL A 868 -65.78 32.93 0.25
C VAL A 868 -66.22 34.20 -0.49
N PRO A 869 -65.59 35.37 -0.21
CA PRO A 869 -64.94 36.18 -1.27
C PRO A 869 -63.69 36.94 -0.76
N SER A 870 -62.82 37.61 -1.53
CA SER A 870 -62.34 37.50 -2.93
C SER A 870 -61.29 38.62 -3.14
N GLY A 871 -60.17 38.40 -3.86
CA GLY A 871 -59.22 39.50 -4.16
C GLY A 871 -58.03 39.13 -5.07
N LYS A 872 -58.09 39.50 -6.35
CA LYS A 872 -57.03 39.47 -7.40
C LYS A 872 -56.67 40.94 -7.77
N PRO A 873 -55.70 41.29 -8.66
CA PRO A 873 -54.84 40.49 -9.57
C PRO A 873 -53.32 40.69 -9.23
N SER A 874 -52.27 40.50 -10.06
CA SER A 874 -52.14 40.35 -11.52
C SER A 874 -50.94 39.50 -12.02
N LEU A 875 -50.69 39.59 -13.33
CA LEU A 875 -49.76 38.87 -14.24
C LEU A 875 -48.86 39.92 -14.98
N PRO A 876 -47.93 39.61 -15.95
CA PRO A 876 -47.90 38.41 -16.81
C PRO A 876 -46.55 37.83 -17.35
N SER A 877 -46.67 36.62 -17.95
CA SER A 877 -45.99 36.06 -19.16
C SER A 877 -44.45 35.81 -19.17
N SER A 878 -43.89 34.79 -19.83
CA SER A 878 -44.40 33.66 -20.67
C SER A 878 -43.28 32.61 -20.87
N ALA A 879 -43.50 31.29 -20.74
CA ALA A 879 -43.79 30.26 -21.79
C ALA A 879 -42.61 29.97 -22.76
N VAL A 880 -42.32 28.77 -23.32
CA VAL A 880 -43.04 27.51 -23.70
C VAL A 880 -41.98 26.36 -23.69
N GLY A 881 -42.24 25.04 -23.54
CA GLY A 881 -43.42 24.20 -23.28
C GLY A 881 -43.17 22.71 -23.65
N GLU A 882 -44.02 21.79 -23.15
CA GLU A 882 -44.55 20.53 -23.77
C GLU A 882 -43.62 19.52 -24.54
N GLN A 883 -43.77 18.18 -24.50
CA GLN A 883 -44.95 17.30 -24.30
C GLN A 883 -44.66 15.97 -23.55
N HIS A 884 -45.75 15.34 -23.06
CA HIS A 884 -45.80 13.94 -22.60
C HIS A 884 -46.07 12.94 -23.74
N HIS A 885 -45.65 11.69 -23.57
CA HIS A 885 -46.41 10.52 -24.03
C HIS A 885 -46.23 9.33 -23.07
N ALA A 886 -47.32 8.65 -22.73
CA ALA A 886 -47.31 7.47 -21.85
C ALA A 886 -48.29 6.39 -22.37
N VAL A 887 -47.77 5.17 -22.56
CA VAL A 887 -48.45 3.87 -22.75
C VAL A 887 -47.40 2.83 -22.31
N GLY A 888 -47.64 1.74 -21.57
CA GLY A 888 -48.86 1.17 -21.00
C GLY A 888 -48.93 -0.34 -21.30
N LEU A 889 -49.10 -1.18 -20.26
CA LEU A 889 -49.41 -2.63 -20.32
C LEU A 889 -48.25 -3.58 -20.76
N THR A 890 -48.13 -4.87 -20.36
CA THR A 890 -48.38 -5.61 -19.07
C THR A 890 -47.85 -7.06 -19.18
N GLN A 891 -47.33 -7.62 -18.07
CA GLN A 891 -47.41 -9.04 -17.62
C GLN A 891 -46.64 -10.24 -18.27
N THR A 892 -46.26 -11.16 -17.35
CA THR A 892 -46.00 -12.62 -17.46
C THR A 892 -44.69 -13.16 -18.05
N GLY A 893 -44.12 -14.23 -17.44
CA GLY A 893 -43.81 -15.40 -18.27
C GLY A 893 -42.64 -16.38 -18.02
N ALA A 894 -42.09 -16.57 -16.81
CA ALA A 894 -41.31 -17.77 -16.42
C ALA A 894 -39.93 -18.06 -17.14
N PRO A 895 -39.06 -18.94 -16.58
CA PRO A 895 -37.65 -19.07 -17.00
C PRO A 895 -37.34 -20.31 -17.87
N VAL A 896 -36.17 -20.32 -18.51
CA VAL A 896 -35.62 -21.48 -19.25
C VAL A 896 -34.21 -21.84 -18.75
N ILE A 897 -33.88 -23.14 -18.80
CA ILE A 897 -32.81 -23.82 -18.07
C ILE A 897 -31.77 -24.39 -19.05
N TRP A 898 -30.50 -23.96 -18.92
CA TRP A 898 -29.25 -24.72 -19.19
C TRP A 898 -29.02 -25.21 -20.66
N PRO A 899 -27.83 -25.76 -21.07
CA PRO A 899 -26.71 -26.24 -20.24
C PRO A 899 -25.26 -25.86 -20.65
N VAL A 900 -24.37 -26.25 -19.74
CA VAL A 900 -22.90 -26.40 -19.89
C VAL A 900 -22.52 -27.35 -21.04
N ALA A 901 -21.42 -27.04 -21.75
CA ALA A 901 -20.62 -28.05 -22.44
C ALA A 901 -19.11 -27.71 -22.41
N LEU A 902 -18.33 -28.65 -21.88
CA LEU A 902 -16.87 -28.65 -21.81
C LEU A 902 -16.27 -29.15 -23.14
N SER A 903 -15.12 -28.63 -23.58
CA SER A 903 -14.14 -29.39 -24.42
C SER A 903 -12.81 -28.65 -24.56
N ALA A 904 -11.71 -29.40 -24.66
CA ALA A 904 -10.34 -28.89 -24.72
C ALA A 904 -9.56 -29.49 -25.92
N LEU A 905 -8.30 -29.05 -26.03
CA LEU A 905 -7.14 -29.68 -26.72
C LEU A 905 -6.81 -29.37 -28.21
N LEU A 906 -5.51 -29.07 -28.39
CA LEU A 906 -4.59 -29.38 -29.50
C LEU A 906 -4.51 -28.50 -30.78
N VAL A 907 -3.53 -27.58 -30.76
CA VAL A 907 -2.26 -27.65 -31.55
C VAL A 907 -2.36 -27.88 -33.09
N THR A 908 -1.88 -26.91 -33.89
CA THR A 908 -0.59 -26.99 -34.66
C THR A 908 -0.26 -25.69 -35.43
N ILE A 909 1.04 -25.40 -35.52
CA ILE A 909 1.76 -24.36 -36.30
C ILE A 909 1.39 -24.31 -37.80
N ALA A 910 1.38 -23.10 -38.38
CA ALA A 910 1.78 -22.89 -39.79
C ALA A 910 2.34 -21.46 -40.01
N LEU A 911 3.58 -21.36 -40.48
CA LEU A 911 4.25 -20.11 -40.87
C LEU A 911 4.83 -20.26 -42.28
N VAL A 912 4.30 -19.55 -43.28
CA VAL A 912 4.91 -19.41 -44.61
C VAL A 912 4.69 -18.00 -45.17
N ILE A 913 5.77 -17.45 -45.73
CA ILE A 913 5.93 -16.11 -46.30
C ILE A 913 5.45 -16.07 -47.76
N VAL A 914 4.78 -14.98 -48.18
CA VAL A 914 4.92 -14.45 -49.56
C VAL A 914 4.95 -12.91 -49.53
N LEU A 915 6.02 -12.33 -50.07
CA LEU A 915 6.15 -10.93 -50.46
C LEU A 915 5.95 -10.80 -51.98
N CYS A 916 5.21 -9.77 -52.45
CA CYS A 916 5.74 -8.71 -53.34
C CYS A 916 4.69 -7.88 -54.12
N VAL A 917 4.86 -6.55 -54.02
CA VAL A 917 4.73 -5.52 -55.09
C VAL A 917 3.34 -5.20 -55.68
N HIS A 918 2.86 -3.98 -55.43
CA HIS A 918 2.69 -2.85 -56.39
C HIS A 918 2.34 -1.58 -55.55
N SER A 919 3.17 -0.53 -55.45
CA SER A 919 3.54 0.49 -56.45
C SER A 919 2.67 1.79 -56.39
N ARG A 920 3.28 2.86 -55.84
CA ARG A 920 3.02 4.32 -56.07
C ARG A 920 1.72 4.96 -55.52
N ARG A 921 1.90 6.01 -54.70
CA ARG A 921 1.98 7.41 -55.18
C ARG A 921 2.60 8.35 -54.14
N GLU A 922 3.36 9.33 -54.62
CA GLU A 922 3.87 10.47 -53.85
C GLU A 922 2.84 11.60 -53.82
N ALA A 923 2.79 12.37 -52.72
CA ALA A 923 2.39 13.79 -52.70
C ALA A 923 2.73 14.43 -51.34
N GLU A 924 3.75 15.30 -51.33
CA GLU A 924 3.91 16.42 -50.39
C GLU A 924 3.52 17.73 -51.12
N PRO A 925 3.50 18.90 -50.45
CA PRO A 925 2.84 19.23 -49.18
C PRO A 925 1.95 20.50 -49.36
N HIS A 926 1.32 21.01 -48.30
CA HIS A 926 1.07 22.45 -48.14
C HIS A 926 0.77 22.85 -46.70
N ASP A 927 1.04 24.12 -46.41
CA ASP A 927 1.05 24.78 -45.10
C ASP A 927 -0.35 25.05 -44.53
N GLU A 928 -0.52 24.89 -43.20
CA GLU A 928 -0.91 25.96 -42.24
C GLU A 928 -0.65 25.51 -40.79
#